data_AF-A0AAE1FPV6-F1
#
_entry.id   AF-A0AAE1FPV6-F1
#
_cell.length_a   1.000
_cell.length_b   1.000
_cell.length_c   1.000
_cell.angle_alpha   90.00
_cell.angle_beta   90.00
_cell.angle_gamma   90.00
#
_symmetry.space_group_name_H-M   'P 1'
#
loop_
_entity.id
_entity.type
_entity.pdbx_description
1 polymer ?
#
loop_
_entity_poly.entity_id
_entity_poly.type
_entity_poly.pdbx_seq_one_letter_code
_entity_poly.pdbx_strand_id
1 'polypeptide(L)'
;MVIHCGGGVVWVALVVSLVVIPATKGMEVVDGGYQDVLVAISPDLEEDATLITAIKKSIKDMSDAVFYATRRRLFFRDVTILVPQSWSTVKVQYNATTQYYQDAIIRVERPNTAYGNQPYTVQPGGCGEPGRYIHLTPPYLNIDRKACFYGHRGKTLAREWARVRWGVFDEVGYLDDPLFPLHYLTTTPAGVTVKPNYCANQPLQGKYGTSSTEADCDQEVNDVMNNKCRFFPDYLQNATTSVMSQHFVSSITEFCDTSRDGNNDHDPLAPTKHNLVCDGRSVWSVIKEHPDFDDKRANRENPNFLVVRKTEAKYALLFDTTPSMKVNGNLDWAREAAQQWILNDLREGSQVVIIRFGIIISPVKDLTKVTDEASRRALNESLSELASISDGACYVCALRGIIPKVKGENNTVVVVVTDGDPNVYAPSLQNTIEQELVYLGIRVLALVFSNKKHSLMDKLAEKTKGKVYYKTSSDVSLRLFQDALSAQPRKPLSLTRFKIHEAVIRGKANLFNSTFDIDPSLNRNLKFRFWTNMSSEVASPPYFVNPSETRFETEKSEFVDGHWTAEVTDPEVGSWWWEVGLKGKKYTKVNVDISATPNPDQIPIHMEAWLNTTSDTINAKTESVSVHARVLRGNAPVLKAQVRLLVMHSNLDTTYNLTLLDSGTGTDALAGDGIYSRLLSNLTSTGQHILMVKVPAVPKKDREDTVAPSSVVDLRVTIVNFTTLQLKWTAAGDDFDLGAASKYEVHKKLDQTKLQCSTEDDDDTLTWPNDNSTQTVPEFGTLVTALVSLNDSFTLDVLHYVAMCAVDDAGNTSPLSNTARIMLQSPEEIRHPPGLMSILKNLSVMQYMVMGASVGALTCCVCGH
;
A
#
# COMPACT_ATOMS: atom_id res chain seq x y z
N MET A 1 -34.24 -16.97 25.66
CA MET A 1 -34.71 -15.95 24.70
C MET A 1 -33.47 -15.19 24.25
N VAL A 2 -33.27 -15.16 22.95
CA VAL A 2 -31.98 -15.13 22.24
C VAL A 2 -31.11 -13.92 22.61
N ILE A 3 -29.88 -14.20 23.06
CA ILE A 3 -28.78 -13.24 23.12
C ILE A 3 -28.04 -13.37 21.78
N HIS A 4 -28.17 -12.37 20.91
CA HIS A 4 -27.30 -12.24 19.75
C HIS A 4 -26.11 -11.34 20.12
N CYS A 5 -24.96 -11.97 20.36
CA CYS A 5 -23.67 -11.32 20.19
C CYS A 5 -23.43 -11.20 18.67
N GLY A 6 -23.51 -9.99 18.14
CA GLY A 6 -23.13 -9.69 16.76
C GLY A 6 -21.71 -9.13 16.74
N GLY A 7 -20.74 -9.96 16.33
CA GLY A 7 -19.48 -9.48 15.77
C GLY A 7 -19.77 -8.65 14.52
N GLY A 8 -19.16 -7.47 14.44
CA GLY A 8 -19.41 -6.52 13.36
C GLY A 8 -18.10 -6.15 12.70
N VAL A 9 -17.76 -6.83 11.61
CA VAL A 9 -16.71 -6.39 10.68
C VAL A 9 -17.25 -5.23 9.84
N VAL A 10 -16.41 -4.21 9.64
CA VAL A 10 -16.81 -2.90 9.12
C VAL A 10 -15.99 -2.51 7.88
N TRP A 11 -16.57 -1.63 7.05
CA TRP A 11 -16.15 -1.34 5.69
C TRP A 11 -16.02 0.16 5.42
N VAL A 12 -14.96 0.54 4.72
CA VAL A 12 -14.61 1.92 4.33
C VAL A 12 -14.92 2.18 2.86
N ALA A 13 -15.35 3.41 2.54
CA ALA A 13 -15.24 3.97 1.21
C ALA A 13 -14.03 4.94 1.10
N LEU A 14 -13.11 4.72 0.16
CA LEU A 14 -11.94 5.59 -0.09
C LEU A 14 -12.01 6.28 -1.44
N VAL A 15 -11.58 7.52 -1.49
CA VAL A 15 -11.59 8.33 -2.72
C VAL A 15 -10.20 8.92 -2.92
N VAL A 16 -9.56 8.59 -4.04
CA VAL A 16 -8.28 9.19 -4.45
C VAL A 16 -8.41 9.79 -5.85
N SER A 17 -8.14 11.09 -5.92
CA SER A 17 -7.92 11.77 -7.20
C SER A 17 -6.54 11.37 -7.73
N LEU A 18 -6.44 10.87 -8.97
CA LEU A 18 -5.14 10.55 -9.55
C LEU A 18 -4.35 11.84 -9.77
N VAL A 19 -3.25 11.97 -9.03
CA VAL A 19 -2.24 12.99 -9.28
C VAL A 19 -1.16 12.34 -10.15
N VAL A 20 -1.32 12.40 -11.47
CA VAL A 20 -0.22 12.06 -12.39
C VAL A 20 0.76 13.23 -12.35
N ILE A 21 2.02 12.99 -11.96
CA ILE A 21 3.05 14.04 -11.87
C ILE A 21 3.85 13.96 -13.18
N PRO A 22 3.86 14.99 -14.05
CA PRO A 22 4.70 15.01 -15.22
C PRO A 22 6.18 15.06 -14.82
N ALA A 23 7.00 14.31 -15.56
CA ALA A 23 8.41 14.10 -15.28
C ALA A 23 9.24 15.40 -15.33
N THR A 24 10.11 15.65 -14.34
CA THR A 24 11.38 16.33 -14.65
C THR A 24 12.21 15.42 -15.54
N LYS A 25 13.38 15.88 -15.98
CA LYS A 25 14.51 14.96 -16.08
C LYS A 25 14.50 14.08 -14.83
N GLY A 26 14.07 12.82 -14.99
CA GLY A 26 14.02 11.85 -13.92
C GLY A 26 15.44 11.54 -13.48
N MET A 27 15.61 10.58 -12.59
CA MET A 27 16.93 9.99 -12.36
C MET A 27 17.66 9.76 -13.70
N GLU A 28 18.79 10.46 -13.88
CA GLU A 28 19.61 10.43 -15.09
C GLU A 28 20.88 9.62 -14.86
N VAL A 29 21.47 9.14 -15.95
CA VAL A 29 22.79 8.50 -15.94
C VAL A 29 23.77 9.40 -16.66
N VAL A 30 24.81 9.85 -15.95
CA VAL A 30 25.90 10.65 -16.52
C VAL A 30 27.21 9.92 -16.27
N ASP A 31 27.94 9.56 -17.32
CA ASP A 31 29.19 8.79 -17.23
C ASP A 31 29.07 7.53 -16.36
N GLY A 32 27.94 6.82 -16.47
CA GLY A 32 27.60 5.63 -15.70
C GLY A 32 27.10 5.86 -14.27
N GLY A 33 27.11 7.09 -13.77
CA GLY A 33 26.62 7.43 -12.43
C GLY A 33 25.16 7.85 -12.45
N TYR A 34 24.30 7.13 -11.71
CA TYR A 34 22.94 7.57 -11.42
C TYR A 34 22.95 8.83 -10.56
N GLN A 35 22.23 9.84 -11.01
CA GLN A 35 22.02 11.11 -10.31
C GLN A 35 20.55 11.26 -9.90
N ASP A 36 20.31 12.02 -8.83
CA ASP A 36 18.98 12.30 -8.30
C ASP A 36 18.19 11.04 -7.85
N VAL A 37 18.89 10.04 -7.31
CA VAL A 37 18.23 8.86 -6.72
C VAL A 37 17.58 9.25 -5.40
N LEU A 38 16.26 9.10 -5.30
CA LEU A 38 15.51 9.47 -4.10
C LEU A 38 15.14 8.24 -3.25
N VAL A 39 15.61 8.25 -2.00
CA VAL A 39 15.19 7.35 -0.92
C VAL A 39 14.30 8.13 0.03
N ALA A 40 13.10 7.63 0.35
CA ALA A 40 12.22 8.28 1.33
C ALA A 40 11.90 7.35 2.50
N ILE A 41 11.87 7.92 3.71
CA ILE A 41 11.49 7.22 4.94
C ILE A 41 10.04 7.58 5.28
N SER A 42 9.21 6.59 5.56
CA SER A 42 7.80 6.81 5.87
C SER A 42 7.64 7.61 7.17
N PRO A 43 6.72 8.60 7.21
CA PRO A 43 6.37 9.28 8.45
C PRO A 43 5.67 8.37 9.47
N ASP A 44 5.24 7.17 9.08
CA ASP A 44 4.68 6.15 9.97
C ASP A 44 5.74 5.43 10.82
N LEU A 45 7.03 5.72 10.59
CA LEU A 45 8.14 5.18 11.36
C LEU A 45 8.56 6.13 12.47
N GLU A 46 8.87 5.55 13.63
CA GLU A 46 9.48 6.26 14.74
C GLU A 46 10.88 6.76 14.36
N GLU A 47 11.28 7.88 14.98
CA GLU A 47 12.57 8.50 14.67
C GLU A 47 13.74 7.62 15.11
N ASP A 48 14.59 7.25 14.13
CA ASP A 48 15.83 6.50 14.35
C ASP A 48 16.96 7.08 13.48
N ALA A 49 17.87 7.82 14.12
CA ALA A 49 19.01 8.41 13.43
C ALA A 49 20.00 7.35 12.88
N THR A 50 20.03 6.15 13.45
CA THR A 50 20.93 5.07 12.98
C THR A 50 20.50 4.55 11.61
N LEU A 51 19.21 4.62 11.31
CA LEU A 51 18.63 4.22 10.01
C LEU A 51 19.26 4.98 8.84
N ILE A 52 19.60 6.26 9.02
CA ILE A 52 20.27 7.05 7.98
C ILE A 52 21.63 6.45 7.61
N THR A 53 22.37 5.99 8.61
CA THR A 53 23.68 5.35 8.39
C THR A 53 23.52 3.99 7.73
N ALA A 54 22.51 3.22 8.14
CA ALA A 54 22.20 1.93 7.54
C ALA A 54 21.76 2.05 6.06
N ILE A 55 20.94 3.05 5.73
CA ILE A 55 20.57 3.36 4.34
C ILE A 55 21.83 3.67 3.52
N LYS A 56 22.70 4.59 3.99
CA LYS A 56 23.93 4.95 3.27
C LYS A 56 24.82 3.74 3.01
N LYS A 57 25.03 2.88 4.02
CA LYS A 57 25.79 1.63 3.87
C LYS A 57 25.14 0.71 2.83
N SER A 58 23.83 0.50 2.93
CA SER A 58 23.08 -0.39 2.04
C SER A 58 23.08 0.07 0.58
N ILE A 59 22.94 1.38 0.34
CA ILE A 59 23.01 1.95 -1.02
C ILE A 59 24.43 1.86 -1.57
N LYS A 60 25.47 2.01 -0.74
CA LYS A 60 26.86 1.78 -1.17
C LYS A 60 27.08 0.31 -1.57
N ASP A 61 26.62 -0.64 -0.75
CA ASP A 61 26.72 -2.07 -1.05
C ASP A 61 25.94 -2.44 -2.33
N MET A 62 24.76 -1.84 -2.53
CA MET A 62 23.96 -1.98 -3.75
C MET A 62 24.70 -1.40 -4.96
N SER A 63 25.29 -0.22 -4.83
CA SER A 63 26.05 0.44 -5.91
C SER A 63 27.22 -0.42 -6.37
N ASP A 64 27.92 -1.06 -5.44
CA ASP A 64 29.01 -1.97 -5.75
C ASP A 64 28.50 -3.20 -6.52
N ALA A 65 27.41 -3.80 -6.06
CA ALA A 65 26.81 -4.96 -6.72
C ALA A 65 26.29 -4.63 -8.12
N VAL A 66 25.60 -3.50 -8.30
CA VAL A 66 25.13 -3.01 -9.62
C VAL A 66 26.32 -2.73 -10.54
N PHE A 67 27.40 -2.15 -10.04
CA PHE A 67 28.60 -1.89 -10.83
C PHE A 67 29.21 -3.18 -11.39
N TYR A 68 29.37 -4.23 -10.57
CA TYR A 68 29.87 -5.50 -11.08
C TYR A 68 28.86 -6.23 -11.98
N ALA A 69 27.58 -6.22 -11.61
CA ALA A 69 26.52 -6.88 -12.37
C ALA A 69 26.31 -6.29 -13.77
N THR A 70 26.57 -4.99 -13.91
CA THR A 70 26.54 -4.28 -15.19
C THR A 70 27.87 -4.29 -15.94
N ARG A 71 28.80 -5.17 -15.54
CA ARG A 71 30.14 -5.29 -16.12
C ARG A 71 30.89 -3.96 -16.12
N ARG A 72 30.79 -3.24 -14.99
CA ARG A 72 31.45 -1.96 -14.67
C ARG A 72 30.93 -0.78 -15.47
N ARG A 73 29.60 -0.68 -15.65
CA ARG A 73 28.96 0.40 -16.41
C ARG A 73 28.17 1.36 -15.55
N LEU A 74 27.40 0.85 -14.60
CA LEU A 74 26.45 1.66 -13.83
C LEU A 74 26.76 1.62 -12.33
N PHE A 75 26.62 2.76 -11.67
CA PHE A 75 26.77 2.90 -10.22
C PHE A 75 25.92 4.07 -9.72
N PHE A 76 25.82 4.25 -8.41
CA PHE A 76 25.06 5.35 -7.79
C PHE A 76 26.01 6.48 -7.45
N ARG A 77 25.77 7.68 -8.02
CA ARG A 77 26.56 8.87 -7.72
C ARG A 77 25.86 9.77 -6.72
N ASP A 78 24.67 10.26 -7.03
CA ASP A 78 24.01 11.26 -6.20
C ASP A 78 22.70 10.71 -5.65
N VAL A 79 22.64 10.56 -4.32
CA VAL A 79 21.53 9.94 -3.60
C VAL A 79 20.98 10.89 -2.55
N THR A 80 19.69 11.21 -2.64
CA THR A 80 18.98 12.03 -1.66
C THR A 80 18.13 11.17 -0.75
N ILE A 81 18.27 11.33 0.56
CA ILE A 81 17.48 10.69 1.61
C ILE A 81 16.51 11.72 2.17
N LEU A 82 15.22 11.54 1.89
CA LEU A 82 14.13 12.34 2.42
C LEU A 82 13.66 11.77 3.76
N VAL A 83 13.86 12.53 4.83
CA VAL A 83 13.40 12.17 6.19
C VAL A 83 12.03 12.77 6.48
N PRO A 84 11.22 12.14 7.37
CA PRO A 84 9.94 12.70 7.79
C PRO A 84 10.11 14.07 8.43
N GLN A 85 9.08 14.91 8.29
CA GLN A 85 9.06 16.23 8.90
C GLN A 85 9.03 16.15 10.43
N SER A 86 8.41 15.09 10.99
CA SER A 86 8.31 14.84 12.43
C SER A 86 9.65 14.49 13.08
N TRP A 87 10.63 14.02 12.31
CA TRP A 87 11.95 13.68 12.83
C TRP A 87 12.73 14.96 13.10
N SER A 88 13.19 15.18 14.33
CA SER A 88 13.80 16.44 14.77
C SER A 88 15.29 16.32 15.13
N THR A 89 15.73 15.13 15.56
CA THR A 89 17.09 14.85 16.01
C THR A 89 18.05 14.59 14.84
N VAL A 90 17.53 14.12 13.70
CA VAL A 90 18.34 13.91 12.50
C VAL A 90 18.80 15.25 11.91
N LYS A 91 20.12 15.40 11.77
CA LYS A 91 20.73 16.55 11.10
C LYS A 91 20.49 16.46 9.59
N VAL A 92 19.86 17.49 9.02
CA VAL A 92 19.64 17.64 7.58
C VAL A 92 20.54 18.73 7.03
N GLN A 93 20.98 18.55 5.78
CA GLN A 93 21.86 19.52 5.11
C GLN A 93 21.05 20.67 4.49
N TYR A 94 19.89 20.36 3.90
CA TYR A 94 19.01 21.32 3.25
C TYR A 94 17.53 20.92 3.39
N ASN A 95 16.63 21.84 3.07
CA ASN A 95 15.22 21.53 2.92
C ASN A 95 14.93 20.99 1.52
N ALA A 96 14.03 20.02 1.44
CA ALA A 96 13.59 19.42 0.19
C ALA A 96 12.72 20.41 -0.61
N THR A 97 13.08 20.67 -1.86
CA THR A 97 12.32 21.56 -2.76
C THR A 97 11.44 20.74 -3.69
N THR A 98 12.03 19.82 -4.45
CA THR A 98 11.34 19.02 -5.50
C THR A 98 11.31 17.52 -5.19
N GLN A 99 11.83 17.10 -4.04
CA GLN A 99 11.76 15.72 -3.55
C GLN A 99 10.46 15.53 -2.76
N TYR A 100 9.70 14.51 -3.15
CA TYR A 100 8.43 14.12 -2.54
C TYR A 100 8.44 12.64 -2.21
N TYR A 101 7.70 12.24 -1.17
CA TYR A 101 7.66 10.85 -0.74
C TYR A 101 7.20 9.91 -1.86
N GLN A 102 6.13 10.30 -2.57
CA GLN A 102 5.55 9.49 -3.65
C GLN A 102 6.48 9.29 -4.84
N ASP A 103 7.49 10.15 -5.02
CA ASP A 103 8.44 10.10 -6.13
C ASP A 103 9.66 9.21 -5.81
N ALA A 104 9.78 8.71 -4.58
CA ALA A 104 10.94 7.93 -4.16
C ALA A 104 10.91 6.52 -4.76
N ILE A 105 11.99 6.16 -5.47
CA ILE A 105 12.20 4.83 -6.04
C ILE A 105 12.60 3.80 -4.99
N ILE A 106 13.05 4.24 -3.82
CA ILE A 106 13.28 3.39 -2.64
C ILE A 106 12.50 3.99 -1.47
N ARG A 107 11.62 3.19 -0.86
CA ARG A 107 10.78 3.59 0.27
C ARG A 107 11.09 2.71 1.47
N VAL A 108 11.38 3.35 2.61
CA VAL A 108 11.61 2.67 3.88
C VAL A 108 10.34 2.78 4.72
N GLU A 109 9.68 1.66 4.96
CA GLU A 109 8.35 1.61 5.55
C GLU A 109 8.24 0.49 6.61
N ARG A 110 7.06 0.37 7.22
CA ARG A 110 6.76 -0.75 8.12
C ARG A 110 6.81 -2.09 7.35
N PRO A 111 7.07 -3.22 8.03
CA PRO A 111 6.96 -4.54 7.43
C PRO A 111 5.62 -4.76 6.71
N ASN A 112 5.67 -5.46 5.60
CA ASN A 112 4.48 -5.96 4.92
C ASN A 112 4.10 -7.32 5.56
N THR A 113 2.81 -7.63 5.70
CA THR A 113 2.36 -8.86 6.35
C THR A 113 2.76 -10.13 5.57
N ALA A 114 2.71 -10.09 4.23
CA ALA A 114 3.08 -11.20 3.36
C ALA A 114 4.62 -11.36 3.22
N TYR A 115 5.35 -10.25 3.10
CA TYR A 115 6.81 -10.27 2.86
C TYR A 115 7.67 -10.13 4.13
N GLY A 116 7.07 -9.77 5.26
CA GLY A 116 7.77 -9.44 6.49
C GLY A 116 8.82 -8.35 6.27
N ASN A 117 10.10 -8.70 6.47
CA ASN A 117 11.26 -7.83 6.27
C ASN A 117 12.00 -8.08 4.96
N GLN A 118 11.47 -8.91 4.06
CA GLN A 118 12.08 -9.16 2.77
C GLN A 118 11.98 -7.91 1.90
N PRO A 119 13.09 -7.44 1.30
CA PRO A 119 13.04 -6.43 0.25
C PRO A 119 12.22 -6.92 -0.95
N TYR A 120 11.34 -6.09 -1.46
CA TYR A 120 10.58 -6.40 -2.68
C TYR A 120 10.34 -5.14 -3.51
N THR A 121 10.10 -5.36 -4.80
CA THR A 121 9.76 -4.29 -5.74
C THR A 121 8.28 -4.35 -6.08
N VAL A 122 7.61 -3.19 -6.06
CA VAL A 122 6.26 -3.04 -6.62
C VAL A 122 6.39 -2.85 -8.13
N GLN A 123 6.19 -3.91 -8.90
CA GLN A 123 6.44 -3.95 -10.35
C GLN A 123 5.19 -4.42 -11.11
N PRO A 124 4.22 -3.51 -11.36
CA PRO A 124 3.01 -3.83 -12.12
C PRO A 124 3.24 -3.88 -13.64
N GLY A 125 4.37 -3.35 -14.13
CA GLY A 125 4.72 -3.29 -15.56
C GLY A 125 5.27 -4.62 -16.10
N GLY A 126 5.31 -4.72 -17.43
CA GLY A 126 5.83 -5.87 -18.17
C GLY A 126 7.34 -5.89 -18.35
N CYS A 127 7.82 -6.71 -19.30
CA CYS A 127 9.24 -6.80 -19.61
C CYS A 127 9.82 -5.47 -20.10
N GLY A 128 10.94 -5.03 -19.52
CA GLY A 128 11.59 -3.77 -19.90
C GLY A 128 10.89 -2.52 -19.35
N GLU A 129 9.73 -2.67 -18.71
CA GLU A 129 9.00 -1.57 -18.11
C GLU A 129 9.42 -1.35 -16.64
N PRO A 130 9.82 -0.13 -16.24
CA PRO A 130 10.21 0.15 -14.86
C PRO A 130 9.11 -0.17 -13.85
N GLY A 131 9.50 -0.72 -12.71
CA GLY A 131 8.66 -0.81 -11.52
C GLY A 131 8.46 0.56 -10.85
N ARG A 132 7.65 0.59 -9.79
CA ARG A 132 7.33 1.84 -9.07
C ARG A 132 8.37 2.19 -8.02
N TYR A 133 8.62 1.28 -7.09
CA TYR A 133 9.58 1.47 -6.00
C TYR A 133 10.00 0.16 -5.36
N ILE A 134 11.15 0.18 -4.69
CA ILE A 134 11.65 -0.87 -3.79
C ILE A 134 11.16 -0.55 -2.38
N HIS A 135 10.51 -1.51 -1.73
CA HIS A 135 10.14 -1.46 -0.33
C HIS A 135 11.25 -2.06 0.53
N LEU A 136 11.67 -1.33 1.55
CA LEU A 136 12.65 -1.76 2.55
C LEU A 136 12.10 -1.51 3.96
N THR A 137 12.59 -2.28 4.94
CA THR A 137 12.20 -2.12 6.35
C THR A 137 13.39 -1.73 7.22
N PRO A 138 13.17 -1.00 8.34
CA PRO A 138 14.23 -0.72 9.30
C PRO A 138 14.95 -1.97 9.81
N PRO A 139 14.27 -3.09 10.16
CA PRO A 139 14.97 -4.31 10.58
C PRO A 139 15.90 -4.90 9.51
N TYR A 140 15.53 -4.87 8.23
CA TYR A 140 16.41 -5.33 7.15
C TYR A 140 17.67 -4.45 7.03
N LEU A 141 17.50 -3.14 7.17
CA LEU A 141 18.58 -2.17 7.06
C LEU A 141 19.53 -2.19 8.26
N ASN A 142 18.98 -2.14 9.48
CA ASN A 142 19.74 -1.98 10.72
C ASN A 142 20.32 -3.28 11.27
N ILE A 143 19.71 -4.45 10.99
CA ILE A 143 20.08 -5.71 11.63
C ILE A 143 20.71 -6.65 10.60
N ASP A 144 22.05 -6.73 10.56
CA ASP A 144 22.79 -7.58 9.62
C ASP A 144 22.36 -9.07 9.69
N ARG A 145 22.03 -9.58 10.89
CA ARG A 145 21.51 -10.95 11.07
C ARG A 145 20.11 -11.15 10.46
N LYS A 146 19.29 -10.11 10.33
CA LYS A 146 17.99 -10.20 9.65
C LYS A 146 18.18 -10.13 8.13
N ALA A 147 19.09 -9.28 7.67
CA ALA A 147 19.41 -9.17 6.25
C ALA A 147 20.00 -10.46 5.66
N CYS A 148 20.83 -11.19 6.42
CA CYS A 148 21.53 -12.38 5.90
C CYS A 148 20.60 -13.53 5.51
N PHE A 149 19.36 -13.59 6.04
CA PHE A 149 18.35 -14.57 5.60
C PHE A 149 17.93 -14.37 4.13
N TYR A 150 18.13 -13.18 3.58
CA TYR A 150 17.73 -12.81 2.22
C TYR A 150 18.93 -12.75 1.24
N GLY A 151 20.11 -13.15 1.69
CA GLY A 151 21.37 -13.12 0.94
C GLY A 151 22.25 -11.91 1.24
N HIS A 152 23.33 -11.75 0.47
CA HIS A 152 24.23 -10.61 0.59
C HIS A 152 23.49 -9.31 0.24
N ARG A 153 23.43 -8.37 1.18
CA ARG A 153 22.61 -7.14 1.07
C ARG A 153 22.76 -6.41 -0.26
N GLY A 154 24.00 -6.16 -0.70
CA GLY A 154 24.25 -5.49 -1.97
C GLY A 154 23.67 -6.22 -3.18
N LYS A 155 23.74 -7.57 -3.21
CA LYS A 155 23.23 -8.38 -4.33
C LYS A 155 21.71 -8.47 -4.30
N THR A 156 21.12 -8.63 -3.11
CA THR A 156 19.67 -8.60 -2.93
C THR A 156 19.10 -7.26 -3.40
N LEU A 157 19.73 -6.15 -3.04
CA LEU A 157 19.31 -4.82 -3.48
C LEU A 157 19.59 -4.57 -4.97
N ALA A 158 20.68 -5.10 -5.54
CA ALA A 158 20.93 -5.03 -6.98
C ALA A 158 19.88 -5.81 -7.80
N ARG A 159 19.39 -6.94 -7.27
CA ARG A 159 18.27 -7.69 -7.83
C ARG A 159 16.97 -6.87 -7.81
N GLU A 160 16.64 -6.24 -6.68
CA GLU A 160 15.47 -5.34 -6.61
C GLU A 160 15.65 -4.08 -7.48
N TRP A 161 16.87 -3.57 -7.61
CA TRP A 161 17.18 -2.48 -8.52
C TRP A 161 16.90 -2.86 -9.98
N ALA A 162 17.34 -4.05 -10.39
CA ALA A 162 17.13 -4.53 -11.74
C ALA A 162 15.64 -4.62 -12.07
N ARG A 163 14.83 -5.10 -11.13
CA ARG A 163 13.35 -5.14 -11.24
C ARG A 163 12.76 -3.74 -11.37
N VAL A 164 13.09 -2.83 -10.45
CA VAL A 164 12.45 -1.51 -10.41
C VAL A 164 12.89 -0.62 -11.58
N ARG A 165 14.14 -0.70 -12.03
CA ARG A 165 14.67 0.22 -13.05
C ARG A 165 14.57 -0.35 -14.46
N TRP A 166 14.85 -1.63 -14.65
CA TRP A 166 14.96 -2.24 -15.99
C TRP A 166 13.80 -3.18 -16.33
N GLY A 167 12.85 -3.40 -15.42
CA GLY A 167 11.66 -4.19 -15.72
C GLY A 167 11.96 -5.67 -15.99
N VAL A 168 12.94 -6.24 -15.28
CA VAL A 168 13.27 -7.68 -15.38
C VAL A 168 12.61 -8.47 -14.26
N PHE A 169 12.65 -9.80 -14.36
CA PHE A 169 11.97 -10.72 -13.44
C PHE A 169 12.92 -11.83 -13.01
N ASP A 170 12.47 -12.67 -12.08
CA ASP A 170 13.27 -13.79 -11.60
C ASP A 170 13.53 -14.84 -12.66
N GLU A 171 14.74 -15.38 -12.57
CA GLU A 171 15.21 -16.57 -13.28
C GLU A 171 15.30 -17.75 -12.30
N VAL A 172 14.32 -17.90 -11.40
CA VAL A 172 14.15 -19.05 -10.50
C VAL A 172 12.72 -19.58 -10.54
N GLY A 173 12.56 -20.82 -10.10
CA GLY A 173 11.25 -21.39 -9.72
C GLY A 173 10.81 -21.03 -8.30
N TYR A 174 9.51 -21.20 -8.04
CA TYR A 174 8.85 -21.00 -6.75
C TYR A 174 8.24 -22.32 -6.24
N LEU A 175 8.07 -22.40 -4.92
CA LEU A 175 7.50 -23.57 -4.26
C LEU A 175 6.01 -23.70 -4.63
N ASP A 176 5.58 -24.91 -4.99
CA ASP A 176 4.20 -25.24 -5.36
C ASP A 176 3.60 -24.38 -6.50
N ASP A 177 4.46 -23.78 -7.33
CA ASP A 177 4.05 -23.00 -8.49
C ASP A 177 4.09 -23.87 -9.77
N PRO A 178 2.93 -24.15 -10.40
CA PRO A 178 2.89 -24.99 -11.60
C PRO A 178 3.40 -24.29 -12.86
N LEU A 179 3.43 -22.96 -12.90
CA LEU A 179 3.93 -22.18 -14.03
C LEU A 179 5.44 -21.99 -13.94
N PHE A 180 5.95 -21.79 -12.72
CA PHE A 180 7.36 -21.56 -12.44
C PHE A 180 7.88 -22.55 -11.39
N PRO A 181 7.93 -23.86 -11.68
CA PRO A 181 8.26 -24.88 -10.69
C PRO A 181 9.74 -24.82 -10.26
N LEU A 182 10.08 -25.32 -9.07
CA LEU A 182 11.46 -25.39 -8.56
C LEU A 182 12.42 -26.19 -9.48
N HIS A 183 11.89 -27.12 -10.25
CA HIS A 183 12.59 -27.96 -11.22
C HIS A 183 11.64 -28.37 -12.34
N TYR A 184 12.22 -28.74 -13.49
CA TYR A 184 11.46 -29.12 -14.69
C TYR A 184 12.14 -30.29 -15.41
N LEU A 185 11.35 -31.02 -16.20
CA LEU A 185 11.85 -32.15 -16.99
C LEU A 185 12.36 -31.65 -18.34
N THR A 186 13.52 -32.17 -18.75
CA THR A 186 14.05 -31.97 -20.10
C THR A 186 14.40 -33.31 -20.74
N THR A 187 14.07 -33.46 -22.01
CA THR A 187 14.36 -34.66 -22.79
C THR A 187 15.68 -34.48 -23.53
N THR A 188 16.65 -35.31 -23.20
CA THR A 188 17.92 -35.40 -23.91
C THR A 188 17.97 -36.69 -24.73
N PRO A 189 18.91 -36.84 -25.68
CA PRO A 189 19.13 -38.12 -26.36
C PRO A 189 19.43 -39.29 -25.39
N ALA A 190 19.85 -38.99 -24.16
CA ALA A 190 20.12 -39.98 -23.10
C ALA A 190 18.90 -40.29 -22.21
N GLY A 191 17.74 -39.64 -22.43
CA GLY A 191 16.52 -39.82 -21.66
C GLY A 191 15.97 -38.53 -21.04
N VAL A 192 14.95 -38.67 -20.20
CA VAL A 192 14.35 -37.58 -19.42
C VAL A 192 15.25 -37.29 -18.22
N THR A 193 15.59 -36.02 -18.01
CA THR A 193 16.41 -35.57 -16.88
C THR A 193 15.70 -34.45 -16.13
N VAL A 194 15.83 -34.44 -14.80
CA VAL A 194 15.32 -33.37 -13.95
C VAL A 194 16.35 -32.25 -13.89
N LYS A 195 15.95 -31.03 -14.27
CA LYS A 195 16.78 -29.83 -14.16
C LYS A 195 16.24 -28.89 -13.09
N PRO A 196 17.11 -28.37 -12.21
CA PRO A 196 16.72 -27.29 -11.31
C PRO A 196 16.42 -26.02 -12.13
N ASN A 197 15.40 -25.27 -11.71
CA ASN A 197 14.96 -24.08 -12.43
C ASN A 197 15.77 -22.84 -11.99
N TYR A 198 16.93 -22.64 -12.62
CA TYR A 198 17.79 -21.47 -12.41
C TYR A 198 18.55 -21.09 -13.70
N CYS A 199 19.03 -19.85 -13.80
CA CYS A 199 20.07 -19.48 -14.77
C CYS A 199 21.46 -19.40 -14.10
N ALA A 200 22.45 -20.05 -14.72
CA ALA A 200 23.86 -19.89 -14.39
C ALA A 200 24.77 -20.22 -15.58
N ASN A 201 25.93 -19.56 -15.66
CA ASN A 201 26.95 -19.78 -16.71
C ASN A 201 27.66 -21.13 -16.67
N GLN A 202 27.42 -21.91 -15.64
CA GLN A 202 27.84 -23.30 -15.54
C GLN A 202 26.95 -24.00 -14.50
N PRO A 203 26.82 -25.34 -14.59
CA PRO A 203 26.07 -26.10 -13.60
C PRO A 203 26.55 -25.81 -12.17
N LEU A 204 25.59 -25.54 -11.29
CA LEU A 204 25.87 -25.33 -9.88
C LEU A 204 26.03 -26.67 -9.16
N GLN A 205 26.99 -26.73 -8.24
CA GLN A 205 27.11 -27.81 -7.26
C GLN A 205 26.11 -27.59 -6.13
N GLY A 206 25.59 -28.65 -5.53
CA GLY A 206 24.60 -28.50 -4.46
C GLY A 206 23.81 -29.77 -4.23
N LYS A 207 22.76 -29.65 -3.43
CA LYS A 207 21.90 -30.77 -3.06
C LYS A 207 20.45 -30.37 -3.17
N TYR A 208 19.61 -31.33 -3.55
CA TYR A 208 18.18 -31.18 -3.37
C TYR A 208 17.80 -31.43 -1.91
N GLY A 209 16.77 -30.74 -1.46
CA GLY A 209 16.19 -30.95 -0.14
C GLY A 209 14.94 -30.13 0.04
N THR A 210 14.38 -30.19 1.25
CA THR A 210 13.20 -29.43 1.66
C THR A 210 13.44 -28.69 2.95
N SER A 211 12.58 -27.71 3.25
CA SER A 211 12.58 -27.00 4.54
C SER A 211 12.08 -27.87 5.70
N SER A 212 11.39 -28.98 5.42
CA SER A 212 10.98 -30.03 6.38
C SER A 212 11.69 -31.34 6.05
N THR A 213 11.93 -32.24 7.03
CA THR A 213 12.61 -33.53 6.81
C THR A 213 11.72 -34.62 6.20
N GLU A 214 10.61 -34.26 5.54
CA GLU A 214 9.53 -35.19 5.14
C GLU A 214 9.51 -35.57 3.67
N ALA A 215 10.07 -34.75 2.78
CA ALA A 215 10.11 -35.11 1.36
C ALA A 215 11.38 -35.89 1.04
N ASP A 216 11.20 -37.06 0.44
CA ASP A 216 12.27 -37.75 -0.24
C ASP A 216 12.65 -36.98 -1.51
N CYS A 217 13.88 -36.48 -1.55
CA CYS A 217 14.43 -35.75 -2.70
C CYS A 217 15.48 -36.57 -3.44
N ASP A 218 15.54 -37.89 -3.20
CA ASP A 218 16.35 -38.80 -3.97
C ASP A 218 15.73 -39.02 -5.36
N GLN A 219 16.58 -38.96 -6.39
CA GLN A 219 16.17 -39.22 -7.77
C GLN A 219 16.05 -40.74 -7.97
N GLU A 220 14.88 -41.32 -7.74
CA GLU A 220 14.60 -42.66 -8.28
C GLU A 220 14.27 -42.54 -9.77
N VAL A 221 15.09 -43.21 -10.59
CA VAL A 221 14.95 -43.28 -12.04
C VAL A 221 13.57 -43.87 -12.35
N ASN A 222 12.65 -43.01 -12.82
CA ASN A 222 11.27 -43.24 -13.30
C ASN A 222 10.13 -42.62 -12.47
N ASP A 223 10.39 -41.89 -11.38
CA ASP A 223 9.36 -41.12 -10.67
C ASP A 223 9.61 -39.60 -10.72
N VAL A 224 8.54 -38.81 -10.80
CA VAL A 224 8.62 -37.35 -10.94
C VAL A 224 9.09 -36.78 -9.59
N MET A 225 10.25 -36.11 -9.58
CA MET A 225 10.81 -35.48 -8.38
C MET A 225 9.75 -34.60 -7.69
N ASN A 226 9.57 -34.81 -6.38
CA ASN A 226 8.57 -34.12 -5.58
C ASN A 226 8.67 -32.60 -5.77
N ASN A 227 7.54 -31.94 -6.08
CA ASN A 227 7.48 -30.50 -6.39
C ASN A 227 7.94 -29.59 -5.24
N LYS A 228 8.06 -30.13 -4.01
CA LYS A 228 8.60 -29.43 -2.85
C LYS A 228 10.14 -29.42 -2.79
N CYS A 229 10.80 -30.31 -3.52
CA CYS A 229 12.26 -30.43 -3.51
C CYS A 229 12.93 -29.23 -4.17
N ARG A 230 13.67 -28.45 -3.36
CA ARG A 230 14.43 -27.29 -3.80
C ARG A 230 15.89 -27.66 -3.97
N PHE A 231 16.51 -27.17 -5.03
CA PHE A 231 17.96 -27.21 -5.18
C PHE A 231 18.63 -26.11 -4.33
N PHE A 232 19.50 -26.53 -3.41
CA PHE A 232 20.32 -25.65 -2.58
C PHE A 232 21.77 -25.65 -3.10
N PRO A 233 22.21 -24.61 -3.81
CA PRO A 233 23.58 -24.55 -4.29
C PRO A 233 24.55 -24.30 -3.13
N ASP A 234 25.73 -24.92 -3.23
CA ASP A 234 26.84 -24.65 -2.32
C ASP A 234 27.23 -23.16 -2.38
N TYR A 235 27.59 -22.57 -1.24
CA TYR A 235 27.89 -21.14 -1.15
C TYR A 235 29.15 -20.71 -1.93
N LEU A 236 30.14 -21.60 -2.04
CA LEU A 236 31.41 -21.39 -2.73
C LEU A 236 31.43 -22.18 -4.04
N GLN A 237 31.43 -21.48 -5.17
CA GLN A 237 31.43 -22.07 -6.51
C GLN A 237 32.16 -21.18 -7.51
N ASN A 238 32.27 -21.65 -8.76
CA ASN A 238 32.87 -20.88 -9.85
C ASN A 238 31.83 -20.13 -10.69
N ALA A 239 30.53 -20.44 -10.57
CA ALA A 239 29.48 -19.81 -11.36
C ALA A 239 29.36 -18.31 -11.02
N THR A 240 29.19 -17.48 -12.05
CA THR A 240 29.21 -16.01 -11.93
C THR A 240 27.86 -15.37 -12.27
N THR A 241 26.97 -16.09 -12.95
CA THR A 241 25.59 -15.68 -13.24
C THR A 241 24.60 -16.65 -12.58
N SER A 242 23.36 -16.28 -12.30
CA SER A 242 22.74 -14.95 -12.49
C SER A 242 22.32 -14.31 -11.15
N VAL A 243 22.49 -12.98 -11.03
CA VAL A 243 21.97 -12.17 -9.91
C VAL A 243 20.43 -12.21 -9.84
N MET A 244 19.73 -12.42 -10.95
CA MET A 244 18.27 -12.62 -10.95
C MET A 244 17.87 -14.07 -10.60
N SER A 245 18.85 -14.92 -10.32
CA SER A 245 18.64 -16.34 -10.00
C SER A 245 19.10 -16.71 -8.59
N GLN A 246 20.41 -16.93 -8.41
CA GLN A 246 20.98 -17.50 -7.18
C GLN A 246 21.87 -16.47 -6.44
N HIS A 247 21.37 -15.24 -6.24
CA HIS A 247 22.14 -14.09 -5.71
C HIS A 247 22.75 -14.31 -4.31
N PHE A 248 22.36 -15.36 -3.61
CA PHE A 248 22.93 -15.76 -2.32
C PHE A 248 24.28 -16.49 -2.44
N VAL A 249 24.63 -17.01 -3.61
CA VAL A 249 25.94 -17.62 -3.87
C VAL A 249 27.02 -16.52 -3.97
N SER A 250 28.17 -16.74 -3.33
CA SER A 250 29.22 -15.72 -3.21
C SER A 250 29.85 -15.29 -4.53
N SER A 251 30.04 -16.22 -5.47
CA SER A 251 30.67 -15.99 -6.77
C SER A 251 29.76 -15.31 -7.80
N ILE A 252 28.44 -15.36 -7.61
CA ILE A 252 27.46 -14.77 -8.54
C ILE A 252 27.50 -13.24 -8.44
N THR A 253 27.90 -12.60 -9.53
CA THR A 253 28.08 -11.15 -9.59
C THR A 253 27.56 -10.52 -10.87
N GLU A 254 27.13 -11.31 -11.85
CA GLU A 254 26.67 -10.87 -13.18
C GLU A 254 25.24 -11.36 -13.48
N PHE A 255 24.60 -10.78 -14.49
CA PHE A 255 23.32 -11.23 -15.04
C PHE A 255 23.50 -12.28 -16.15
N CYS A 256 22.50 -13.16 -16.29
CA CYS A 256 22.37 -14.12 -17.40
C CYS A 256 22.40 -13.41 -18.77
N ASP A 257 23.17 -13.92 -19.74
CA ASP A 257 23.44 -13.36 -21.08
C ASP A 257 23.57 -14.43 -22.18
N THR A 258 22.80 -14.28 -23.25
CA THR A 258 22.85 -15.19 -24.41
C THR A 258 24.16 -15.17 -25.22
N SER A 259 25.06 -14.21 -24.99
CA SER A 259 26.16 -13.88 -25.91
C SER A 259 27.58 -13.92 -25.32
N ARG A 260 27.77 -14.47 -24.11
CA ARG A 260 29.07 -14.39 -23.42
C ARG A 260 30.12 -15.31 -24.06
N ASP A 261 31.14 -14.74 -24.72
CA ASP A 261 32.40 -15.41 -25.08
C ASP A 261 32.25 -16.80 -25.78
N GLY A 262 31.16 -17.02 -26.52
CA GLY A 262 30.84 -18.31 -27.16
C GLY A 262 30.10 -19.34 -26.30
N ASN A 263 29.80 -19.04 -25.04
CA ASN A 263 28.95 -19.83 -24.14
C ASN A 263 27.63 -19.10 -23.87
N ASN A 264 26.51 -19.71 -24.28
CA ASN A 264 25.17 -19.28 -23.92
C ASN A 264 24.85 -19.78 -22.50
N ASP A 265 24.75 -18.87 -21.52
CA ASP A 265 24.34 -19.23 -20.15
C ASP A 265 22.82 -19.18 -19.93
N HIS A 266 22.07 -18.73 -20.94
CA HIS A 266 20.62 -18.57 -20.87
C HIS A 266 19.88 -19.70 -21.58
N ASP A 267 18.97 -20.36 -20.87
CA ASP A 267 18.02 -21.29 -21.45
C ASP A 267 16.68 -20.56 -21.68
N PRO A 268 16.33 -20.17 -22.94
CA PRO A 268 15.10 -19.45 -23.23
C PRO A 268 13.83 -20.30 -23.01
N LEU A 269 13.97 -21.63 -22.85
CA LEU A 269 12.86 -22.55 -22.63
C LEU A 269 12.69 -22.93 -21.15
N ALA A 270 13.58 -22.49 -20.26
CA ALA A 270 13.39 -22.72 -18.83
C ALA A 270 12.10 -22.03 -18.34
N PRO A 271 11.25 -22.71 -17.53
CA PRO A 271 9.97 -22.17 -17.09
C PRO A 271 10.16 -21.15 -15.96
N THR A 272 10.73 -19.99 -16.28
CA THR A 272 10.94 -18.88 -15.34
C THR A 272 9.98 -17.74 -15.63
N LYS A 273 9.70 -16.91 -14.61
CA LYS A 273 8.88 -15.71 -14.80
C LYS A 273 9.50 -14.76 -15.82
N HIS A 274 10.83 -14.62 -15.82
CA HIS A 274 11.51 -13.80 -16.82
C HIS A 274 11.29 -14.31 -18.24
N ASN A 275 11.50 -15.60 -18.50
CA ASN A 275 11.30 -16.15 -19.84
C ASN A 275 9.86 -16.00 -20.32
N LEU A 276 8.87 -16.23 -19.46
CA LEU A 276 7.46 -16.07 -19.85
C LEU A 276 7.13 -14.62 -20.20
N VAL A 277 7.57 -13.66 -19.39
CA VAL A 277 7.18 -12.24 -19.54
C VAL A 277 8.04 -11.51 -20.58
N CYS A 278 9.28 -11.96 -20.80
CA CYS A 278 10.25 -11.34 -21.71
C CYS A 278 10.48 -12.14 -23.01
N ASP A 279 9.52 -12.96 -23.43
CA ASP A 279 9.59 -13.73 -24.68
C ASP A 279 10.88 -14.57 -24.82
N GLY A 280 11.32 -15.20 -23.71
CA GLY A 280 12.51 -16.04 -23.63
C GLY A 280 13.84 -15.29 -23.70
N ARG A 281 13.83 -13.95 -23.72
CA ARG A 281 15.05 -13.13 -23.72
C ARG A 281 15.80 -13.26 -22.39
N SER A 282 17.12 -13.07 -22.42
CA SER A 282 17.93 -13.04 -21.19
C SER A 282 17.82 -11.72 -20.46
N VAL A 283 17.98 -11.73 -19.14
CA VAL A 283 17.98 -10.52 -18.31
C VAL A 283 18.96 -9.48 -18.84
N TRP A 284 20.18 -9.88 -19.19
CA TRP A 284 21.18 -8.95 -19.71
C TRP A 284 20.80 -8.34 -21.07
N SER A 285 20.08 -9.07 -21.93
CA SER A 285 19.61 -8.52 -23.20
C SER A 285 18.56 -7.43 -23.02
N VAL A 286 17.65 -7.58 -22.04
CA VAL A 286 16.65 -6.56 -21.70
C VAL A 286 17.33 -5.33 -21.10
N ILE A 287 18.25 -5.56 -20.18
CA ILE A 287 19.04 -4.50 -19.53
C ILE A 287 19.82 -3.66 -20.57
N LYS A 288 20.50 -4.30 -21.52
CA LYS A 288 21.31 -3.60 -22.56
C LYS A 288 20.49 -2.70 -23.49
N GLU A 289 19.19 -2.95 -23.64
CA GLU A 289 18.31 -2.11 -24.46
C GLU A 289 17.78 -0.89 -23.69
N HIS A 290 17.96 -0.85 -22.37
CA HIS A 290 17.47 0.25 -21.56
C HIS A 290 18.30 1.53 -21.82
N PRO A 291 17.68 2.73 -21.92
CA PRO A 291 18.37 3.99 -22.19
C PRO A 291 19.49 4.40 -21.22
N ASP A 292 19.54 3.75 -20.05
CA ASP A 292 20.61 3.95 -19.07
C ASP A 292 21.97 3.40 -19.55
N PHE A 293 21.98 2.47 -20.50
CA PHE A 293 23.20 1.77 -20.89
C PHE A 293 23.93 2.48 -22.03
N ASP A 294 25.17 2.88 -21.75
CA ASP A 294 26.22 3.15 -22.74
C ASP A 294 27.17 1.94 -22.76
N ASP A 295 27.69 1.58 -23.94
CA ASP A 295 28.65 0.48 -24.09
C ASP A 295 29.98 0.72 -23.36
N LYS A 296 30.25 1.97 -22.96
CA LYS A 296 31.46 2.36 -22.23
C LYS A 296 31.44 1.91 -20.77
N ARG A 297 32.60 1.44 -20.31
CA ARG A 297 32.85 1.20 -18.88
C ARG A 297 33.01 2.52 -18.15
N ALA A 298 32.50 2.57 -16.93
CA ALA A 298 32.62 3.71 -16.04
C ALA A 298 33.70 3.48 -14.97
N ASN A 299 34.21 4.58 -14.43
CA ASN A 299 35.05 4.53 -13.23
C ASN A 299 34.15 4.43 -12.01
N ARG A 300 34.51 3.55 -11.08
CA ARG A 300 33.74 3.40 -9.83
C ARG A 300 33.92 4.63 -8.95
N GLU A 301 32.82 5.18 -8.48
CA GLU A 301 32.78 6.23 -7.46
C GLU A 301 31.94 5.75 -6.25
N ASN A 302 32.15 6.38 -5.08
CA ASN A 302 31.26 6.17 -3.94
C ASN A 302 30.06 7.11 -4.07
N PRO A 303 28.85 6.68 -3.63
CA PRO A 303 27.69 7.57 -3.65
C PRO A 303 27.87 8.76 -2.70
N ASN A 304 27.54 9.96 -3.19
CA ASN A 304 27.33 11.17 -2.43
C ASN A 304 25.91 11.17 -1.84
N PHE A 305 25.79 11.49 -0.56
CA PHE A 305 24.51 11.48 0.14
C PHE A 305 24.09 12.87 0.59
N LEU A 306 22.85 13.22 0.24
CA LEU A 306 22.15 14.39 0.73
C LEU A 306 21.00 13.96 1.63
N VAL A 307 20.93 14.43 2.86
CA VAL A 307 19.80 14.20 3.77
C VAL A 307 18.99 15.48 3.84
N VAL A 308 17.73 15.40 3.44
CA VAL A 308 16.81 16.54 3.33
C VAL A 308 15.52 16.29 4.08
N ARG A 309 14.87 17.37 4.51
CA ARG A 309 13.54 17.33 5.14
C ARG A 309 12.58 18.21 4.36
N LYS A 310 11.36 17.72 4.14
CA LYS A 310 10.28 18.52 3.55
C LYS A 310 9.62 19.38 4.62
N THR A 311 9.40 20.65 4.33
CA THR A 311 8.65 21.58 5.19
C THR A 311 7.24 21.79 4.64
N GLU A 312 6.33 22.30 5.46
CA GLU A 312 5.01 22.76 4.98
C GLU A 312 5.18 23.71 3.78
N ALA A 313 4.24 23.62 2.84
CA ALA A 313 4.29 24.37 1.60
C ALA A 313 3.94 25.85 1.82
N LYS A 314 4.56 26.68 0.98
CA LYS A 314 4.30 28.12 0.92
C LYS A 314 3.65 28.42 -0.42
N TYR A 315 2.42 28.91 -0.37
CA TYR A 315 1.59 29.11 -1.54
C TYR A 315 1.55 30.58 -1.93
N ALA A 316 1.90 30.87 -3.17
CA ALA A 316 1.68 32.16 -3.79
C ALA A 316 0.51 32.07 -4.75
N LEU A 317 -0.63 32.62 -4.36
CA LEU A 317 -1.83 32.65 -5.20
C LEU A 317 -1.79 33.92 -6.07
N LEU A 318 -1.63 33.73 -7.37
CA LEU A 318 -1.62 34.80 -8.36
C LEU A 318 -2.95 34.79 -9.11
N PHE A 319 -3.81 35.77 -8.83
CA PHE A 319 -5.10 35.93 -9.50
C PHE A 319 -5.01 36.97 -10.60
N ASP A 320 -5.31 36.53 -11.82
CA ASP A 320 -5.63 37.41 -12.93
C ASP A 320 -6.95 38.12 -12.62
N THR A 321 -6.90 39.45 -12.51
CA THR A 321 -8.09 40.26 -12.24
C THR A 321 -8.44 41.18 -13.41
N THR A 322 -7.96 40.88 -14.60
CA THR A 322 -8.28 41.63 -15.82
C THR A 322 -9.78 41.58 -16.16
N PRO A 323 -10.30 42.47 -17.03
CA PRO A 323 -11.72 42.51 -17.35
C PRO A 323 -12.28 41.20 -17.94
N SER A 324 -11.46 40.44 -18.65
CA SER A 324 -11.85 39.17 -19.29
C SER A 324 -12.15 38.07 -18.27
N MET A 325 -11.54 38.12 -17.09
CA MET A 325 -11.84 37.22 -15.97
C MET A 325 -13.23 37.44 -15.33
N LYS A 326 -13.91 38.56 -15.60
CA LYS A 326 -15.33 38.74 -15.21
C LYS A 326 -16.28 37.98 -16.12
N VAL A 327 -15.85 37.68 -17.35
CA VAL A 327 -16.70 36.99 -18.32
C VAL A 327 -17.02 35.60 -17.76
N ASN A 328 -18.30 35.23 -17.80
CA ASN A 328 -18.83 33.95 -17.30
C ASN A 328 -18.59 33.65 -15.81
N GLY A 329 -18.17 34.63 -14.99
CA GLY A 329 -17.94 34.44 -13.56
C GLY A 329 -16.65 33.67 -13.22
N ASN A 330 -15.67 33.62 -14.13
CA ASN A 330 -14.41 32.87 -13.94
C ASN A 330 -13.67 33.26 -12.65
N LEU A 331 -13.52 34.57 -12.39
CA LEU A 331 -12.89 35.06 -11.16
C LEU A 331 -13.68 34.65 -9.91
N ASP A 332 -15.01 34.66 -9.96
CA ASP A 332 -15.84 34.27 -8.83
C ASP A 332 -15.67 32.77 -8.53
N TRP A 333 -15.67 31.91 -9.55
CA TRP A 333 -15.41 30.47 -9.37
C TRP A 333 -14.02 30.17 -8.82
N ALA A 334 -12.99 30.87 -9.29
CA ALA A 334 -11.65 30.71 -8.77
C ALA A 334 -11.52 31.17 -7.31
N ARG A 335 -12.15 32.31 -6.99
CA ARG A 335 -12.19 32.88 -5.64
C ARG A 335 -12.87 31.91 -4.68
N GLU A 336 -14.06 31.41 -5.02
CA GLU A 336 -14.80 30.44 -4.20
C GLU A 336 -14.00 29.16 -3.96
N ALA A 337 -13.35 28.61 -4.98
CA ALA A 337 -12.51 27.42 -4.84
C ALA A 337 -11.31 27.65 -3.91
N ALA A 338 -10.65 28.81 -4.01
CA ALA A 338 -9.56 29.18 -3.12
C ALA A 338 -10.03 29.37 -1.68
N GLN A 339 -11.19 30.00 -1.47
CA GLN A 339 -11.81 30.16 -0.16
C GLN A 339 -12.09 28.80 0.48
N GLN A 340 -12.73 27.89 -0.27
CA GLN A 340 -12.99 26.53 0.19
C GLN A 340 -11.71 25.78 0.57
N TRP A 341 -10.67 25.90 -0.24
CA TRP A 341 -9.39 25.26 0.01
C TRP A 341 -8.71 25.81 1.28
N ILE A 342 -8.65 27.13 1.46
CA ILE A 342 -8.05 27.78 2.64
C ILE A 342 -8.79 27.39 3.91
N LEU A 343 -10.12 27.39 3.88
CA LEU A 343 -10.92 27.07 5.05
C LEU A 343 -10.85 25.58 5.41
N ASN A 344 -10.88 24.70 4.40
CA ASN A 344 -11.17 23.30 4.67
C ASN A 344 -10.01 22.31 4.47
N ASP A 345 -9.11 22.56 3.52
CA ASP A 345 -8.13 21.55 3.11
C ASP A 345 -6.67 21.98 3.36
N LEU A 346 -6.42 23.29 3.40
CA LEU A 346 -5.08 23.84 3.65
C LEU A 346 -4.59 23.40 5.03
N ARG A 347 -3.38 22.88 5.11
CA ARG A 347 -2.83 22.35 6.37
C ARG A 347 -2.27 23.47 7.25
N GLU A 348 -2.45 23.34 8.56
CA GLU A 348 -1.75 24.18 9.53
C GLU A 348 -0.23 24.12 9.33
N GLY A 349 0.45 25.24 9.56
CA GLY A 349 1.86 25.44 9.28
C GLY A 349 2.15 25.95 7.87
N SER A 350 1.23 25.77 6.91
CA SER A 350 1.35 26.34 5.57
C SER A 350 1.35 27.87 5.61
N GLN A 351 1.95 28.51 4.61
CA GLN A 351 1.89 29.96 4.46
C GLN A 351 1.26 30.33 3.12
N VAL A 352 0.48 31.41 3.09
CA VAL A 352 -0.20 31.88 1.88
C VAL A 352 0.05 33.36 1.68
N VAL A 353 0.45 33.73 0.48
CA VAL A 353 0.46 35.11 -0.02
C VAL A 353 -0.52 35.20 -1.18
N ILE A 354 -1.34 36.25 -1.20
CA ILE A 354 -2.38 36.47 -2.21
C ILE A 354 -2.03 37.74 -2.98
N ILE A 355 -1.93 37.62 -4.30
CA ILE A 355 -1.58 38.71 -5.20
C ILE A 355 -2.60 38.74 -6.32
N ARG A 356 -3.10 39.93 -6.63
CA ARG A 356 -3.81 40.19 -7.88
C ARG A 356 -2.85 40.76 -8.92
N PHE A 357 -3.05 40.41 -10.18
CA PHE A 357 -2.22 40.92 -11.27
C PHE A 357 -3.02 41.31 -12.52
N GLY A 358 -2.48 42.31 -13.21
CA GLY A 358 -2.67 42.59 -14.63
C GLY A 358 -1.31 42.92 -15.22
N ILE A 359 -1.14 44.14 -15.75
CA ILE A 359 0.18 44.69 -16.09
C ILE A 359 0.96 44.97 -14.80
N ILE A 360 0.26 45.51 -13.80
CA ILE A 360 0.80 45.80 -12.47
C ILE A 360 0.38 44.68 -11.51
N ILE A 361 1.32 44.27 -10.66
CA ILE A 361 1.08 43.34 -9.57
C ILE A 361 0.76 44.10 -8.28
N SER A 362 -0.21 43.63 -7.50
CA SER A 362 -0.55 44.23 -6.21
C SER A 362 -0.80 43.15 -5.16
N PRO A 363 -0.15 43.24 -3.98
CA PRO A 363 -0.45 42.33 -2.88
C PRO A 363 -1.87 42.59 -2.38
N VAL A 364 -2.63 41.51 -2.18
CA VAL A 364 -3.94 41.51 -1.50
C VAL A 364 -3.75 41.09 -0.05
N LYS A 365 -2.92 40.06 0.16
CA LYS A 365 -2.52 39.60 1.49
C LYS A 365 -1.05 39.25 1.49
N ASP A 366 -0.30 39.81 2.44
CA ASP A 366 1.08 39.41 2.66
C ASP A 366 1.17 37.99 3.22
N LEU A 367 2.37 37.42 3.18
CA LEU A 367 2.63 36.04 3.55
C LEU A 367 2.15 35.75 4.98
N THR A 368 1.04 35.02 5.09
CA THR A 368 0.36 34.72 6.35
C THR A 368 0.46 33.23 6.63
N LYS A 369 0.92 32.87 7.83
CA LYS A 369 0.98 31.48 8.28
C LYS A 369 -0.37 31.04 8.80
N VAL A 370 -0.83 29.86 8.39
CA VAL A 370 -2.03 29.22 8.93
C VAL A 370 -1.66 28.53 10.23
N THR A 371 -2.19 29.01 11.35
CA THR A 371 -1.96 28.46 12.70
C THR A 371 -3.23 27.95 13.36
N ASP A 372 -4.38 28.49 12.95
CA ASP A 372 -5.67 28.30 13.59
C ASP A 372 -6.81 28.84 12.69
N GLU A 373 -8.05 28.66 13.14
CA GLU A 373 -9.24 29.18 12.46
C GLU A 373 -9.26 30.70 12.29
N ALA A 374 -8.63 31.49 13.17
CA ALA A 374 -8.60 32.95 13.00
C ALA A 374 -7.68 33.35 11.84
N SER A 375 -6.51 32.70 11.71
CA SER A 375 -5.60 32.90 10.58
C SER A 375 -6.22 32.47 9.24
N ARG A 376 -7.01 31.38 9.23
CA ARG A 376 -7.79 30.95 8.06
C ARG A 376 -8.83 31.99 7.67
N ARG A 377 -9.59 32.50 8.64
CA ARG A 377 -10.60 33.54 8.41
C ARG A 377 -9.99 34.80 7.82
N ALA A 378 -8.90 35.30 8.39
CA ALA A 378 -8.21 36.49 7.90
C ALA A 378 -7.65 36.35 6.48
N LEU A 379 -7.23 35.14 6.08
CA LEU A 379 -6.85 34.83 4.70
C LEU A 379 -8.08 34.78 3.78
N ASN A 380 -9.13 34.12 4.22
CA ASN A 380 -10.35 33.95 3.44
C ASN A 380 -11.06 35.28 3.17
N GLU A 381 -11.14 36.17 4.17
CA GLU A 381 -11.72 37.52 4.03
C GLU A 381 -10.99 38.34 2.97
N SER A 382 -9.66 38.24 2.91
CA SER A 382 -8.85 38.98 1.92
C SER A 382 -9.13 38.56 0.48
N LEU A 383 -9.61 37.33 0.24
CA LEU A 383 -10.01 36.91 -1.12
C LEU A 383 -11.22 37.71 -1.65
N SER A 384 -12.06 38.26 -0.77
CA SER A 384 -13.17 39.14 -1.16
C SER A 384 -12.72 40.49 -1.73
N GLU A 385 -11.45 40.88 -1.50
CA GLU A 385 -10.85 42.11 -2.03
C GLU A 385 -10.35 41.97 -3.49
N LEU A 386 -10.44 40.77 -4.07
CA LEU A 386 -10.14 40.50 -5.48
C LEU A 386 -11.16 41.18 -6.40
N ALA A 387 -10.97 42.48 -6.62
CA ALA A 387 -11.72 43.29 -7.55
C ALA A 387 -11.01 43.36 -8.92
N SER A 388 -11.80 43.38 -10.00
CA SER A 388 -11.23 43.50 -11.34
C SER A 388 -10.62 44.88 -11.61
N ILE A 389 -9.55 44.88 -12.37
CA ILE A 389 -8.79 46.05 -12.83
C ILE A 389 -9.08 46.28 -14.33
N SER A 390 -8.66 47.43 -14.87
CA SER A 390 -8.88 47.80 -16.28
C SER A 390 -7.75 47.41 -17.25
N ASP A 391 -6.67 46.80 -16.75
CA ASP A 391 -5.45 46.54 -17.51
C ASP A 391 -5.49 45.17 -18.20
N GLY A 392 -4.51 44.90 -19.07
CA GLY A 392 -4.27 43.56 -19.65
C GLY A 392 -3.44 42.65 -18.73
N ALA A 393 -3.30 41.36 -19.08
CA ALA A 393 -2.53 40.41 -18.28
C ALA A 393 -1.03 40.42 -18.63
N CYS A 394 -0.14 40.46 -17.63
CA CYS A 394 1.30 40.21 -17.81
C CYS A 394 1.79 39.08 -16.89
N TYR A 395 1.79 37.85 -17.39
CA TYR A 395 2.20 36.67 -16.61
C TYR A 395 3.67 36.72 -16.20
N VAL A 396 4.56 37.16 -17.10
CA VAL A 396 5.99 37.30 -16.79
C VAL A 396 6.21 38.36 -15.71
N CYS A 397 5.43 39.45 -15.70
CA CYS A 397 5.48 40.46 -14.65
C CYS A 397 5.01 39.88 -13.30
N ALA A 398 3.92 39.12 -13.31
CA ALA A 398 3.39 38.43 -12.14
C ALA A 398 4.42 37.47 -11.52
N LEU A 399 5.00 36.59 -12.34
CA LEU A 399 6.00 35.62 -11.93
C LEU A 399 7.30 36.28 -11.43
N ARG A 400 7.77 37.33 -12.10
CA ARG A 400 8.94 38.09 -11.63
C ARG A 400 8.68 38.82 -10.33
N GLY A 401 7.50 39.40 -10.19
CA GLY A 401 7.14 40.18 -9.03
C GLY A 401 6.90 39.35 -7.78
N ILE A 402 6.53 38.07 -7.92
CA ILE A 402 6.42 37.17 -6.77
C ILE A 402 7.77 36.63 -6.28
N ILE A 403 8.77 36.45 -7.17
CA ILE A 403 10.07 35.87 -6.80
C ILE A 403 10.67 36.55 -5.56
N PRO A 404 10.80 37.88 -5.47
CA PRO A 404 11.35 38.52 -4.27
C PRO A 404 10.58 38.25 -2.98
N LYS A 405 9.27 37.95 -3.06
CA LYS A 405 8.42 37.65 -1.90
C LYS A 405 8.54 36.19 -1.44
N VAL A 406 9.04 35.30 -2.30
CA VAL A 406 9.16 33.85 -2.01
C VAL A 406 10.60 33.32 -2.12
N LYS A 407 11.57 34.19 -2.43
CA LYS A 407 12.97 33.82 -2.56
C LYS A 407 13.56 33.50 -1.18
N GLY A 408 14.27 32.38 -1.09
CA GLY A 408 14.83 31.88 0.18
C GLY A 408 13.84 31.07 1.01
N GLU A 409 12.58 31.04 0.57
CA GLU A 409 11.54 30.25 1.19
C GLU A 409 11.58 28.80 0.66
N ASN A 410 11.40 27.82 1.55
CA ASN A 410 11.44 26.40 1.20
C ASN A 410 10.05 25.87 0.83
N ASN A 411 10.01 24.90 -0.10
CA ASN A 411 8.78 24.25 -0.59
C ASN A 411 7.72 25.25 -1.11
N THR A 412 8.13 26.09 -2.06
CA THR A 412 7.28 27.14 -2.64
C THR A 412 6.46 26.62 -3.81
N VAL A 413 5.16 26.90 -3.79
CA VAL A 413 4.19 26.59 -4.85
C VAL A 413 3.53 27.88 -5.31
N VAL A 414 3.67 28.21 -6.59
CA VAL A 414 2.94 29.31 -7.23
C VAL A 414 1.70 28.73 -7.91
N VAL A 415 0.53 29.26 -7.59
CA VAL A 415 -0.74 28.91 -8.23
C VAL A 415 -1.19 30.10 -9.06
N VAL A 416 -1.20 29.95 -10.39
CA VAL A 416 -1.63 30.98 -11.34
C VAL A 416 -3.07 30.72 -11.75
N VAL A 417 -3.94 31.70 -11.60
CA VAL A 417 -5.35 31.64 -12.01
C VAL A 417 -5.58 32.68 -13.10
N THR A 418 -5.96 32.27 -14.30
CA THR A 418 -6.14 33.16 -15.47
C THR A 418 -7.11 32.58 -16.49
N ASP A 419 -7.58 33.37 -17.45
CA ASP A 419 -8.33 32.93 -18.63
C ASP A 419 -7.42 32.57 -19.81
N GLY A 420 -6.11 32.77 -19.69
CA GLY A 420 -5.13 32.36 -20.70
C GLY A 420 -5.07 33.29 -21.90
N ASP A 421 -5.32 34.59 -21.70
CA ASP A 421 -5.01 35.63 -22.66
C ASP A 421 -3.55 35.52 -23.17
N PRO A 422 -3.25 35.96 -24.40
CA PRO A 422 -1.90 35.89 -24.92
C PRO A 422 -0.93 36.67 -24.02
N ASN A 423 0.25 36.12 -23.73
CA ASN A 423 1.32 36.86 -23.05
C ASN A 423 1.91 37.94 -23.99
N VAL A 424 1.25 39.09 -24.09
CA VAL A 424 1.67 40.21 -24.96
C VAL A 424 2.87 40.95 -24.38
N TYR A 425 3.05 40.92 -23.06
CA TYR A 425 4.05 41.72 -22.35
C TYR A 425 5.28 40.89 -21.94
N ALA A 426 6.46 41.51 -22.09
CA ALA A 426 7.76 40.92 -21.74
C ALA A 426 8.06 39.51 -22.32
N PRO A 427 7.71 39.19 -23.58
CA PRO A 427 7.92 37.84 -24.14
C PRO A 427 9.41 37.45 -24.21
N SER A 428 10.31 38.42 -24.37
CA SER A 428 11.76 38.19 -24.39
C SER A 428 12.33 37.65 -23.07
N LEU A 429 11.59 37.76 -21.97
CA LEU A 429 12.04 37.37 -20.62
C LEU A 429 11.49 36.00 -20.18
N GLN A 430 10.70 35.35 -21.03
CA GLN A 430 10.08 34.06 -20.76
C GLN A 430 11.12 32.97 -20.41
N ASN A 431 12.16 32.81 -21.22
CA ASN A 431 13.18 31.78 -20.96
C ASN A 431 13.93 32.03 -19.65
N THR A 432 14.19 33.30 -19.31
CA THR A 432 14.85 33.68 -18.07
C THR A 432 13.99 33.33 -16.86
N ILE A 433 12.69 33.63 -16.89
CA ILE A 433 11.80 33.32 -15.77
C ILE A 433 11.61 31.81 -15.60
N GLU A 434 11.53 31.05 -16.70
CA GLU A 434 11.47 29.58 -16.67
C GLU A 434 12.69 28.99 -15.96
N GLN A 435 13.91 29.45 -16.30
CA GLN A 435 15.15 28.97 -15.68
C GLN A 435 15.26 29.39 -14.21
N GLU A 436 14.88 30.61 -13.88
CA GLU A 436 14.95 31.14 -12.52
C GLU A 436 14.02 30.38 -11.57
N LEU A 437 12.79 30.08 -11.98
CA LEU A 437 11.83 29.31 -11.18
C LEU A 437 12.32 27.88 -10.91
N VAL A 438 12.90 27.23 -11.93
CA VAL A 438 13.51 25.88 -11.79
C VAL A 438 14.69 25.92 -10.82
N TYR A 439 15.59 26.90 -10.98
CA TYR A 439 16.76 27.06 -10.11
C TYR A 439 16.36 27.29 -8.65
N LEU A 440 15.30 28.07 -8.41
CA LEU A 440 14.76 28.32 -7.07
C LEU A 440 13.93 27.14 -6.52
N GLY A 441 13.67 26.09 -7.32
CA GLY A 441 12.84 24.96 -6.91
C GLY A 441 11.37 25.34 -6.68
N ILE A 442 10.86 26.36 -7.39
CA ILE A 442 9.48 26.82 -7.28
C ILE A 442 8.59 25.98 -8.21
N ARG A 443 7.57 25.36 -7.65
CA ARG A 443 6.56 24.57 -8.39
C ARG A 443 5.43 25.47 -8.90
N VAL A 444 5.06 25.36 -10.17
CA VAL A 444 4.01 26.22 -10.77
C VAL A 444 2.77 25.40 -11.15
N LEU A 445 1.65 25.66 -10.50
CA LEU A 445 0.33 25.15 -10.88
C LEU A 445 -0.46 26.26 -11.59
N ALA A 446 -1.27 25.91 -12.58
CA ALA A 446 -2.06 26.87 -13.32
C ALA A 446 -3.50 26.40 -13.56
N LEU A 447 -4.44 27.33 -13.39
CA LEU A 447 -5.83 27.22 -13.79
C LEU A 447 -6.07 28.20 -14.94
N VAL A 448 -6.45 27.66 -16.09
CA VAL A 448 -6.66 28.42 -17.32
C VAL A 448 -8.13 28.28 -17.75
N PHE A 449 -8.93 29.34 -17.60
CA PHE A 449 -10.35 29.40 -18.00
C PHE A 449 -10.52 29.52 -19.53
N SER A 450 -9.85 28.67 -20.29
CA SER A 450 -9.91 28.61 -21.75
C SER A 450 -9.77 27.17 -22.26
N ASN A 451 -10.28 26.94 -23.47
CA ASN A 451 -10.17 25.65 -24.18
C ASN A 451 -8.86 25.54 -24.97
N LYS A 452 -8.05 26.61 -25.00
CA LYS A 452 -6.79 26.66 -25.75
C LYS A 452 -5.63 26.49 -24.79
N LYS A 453 -4.67 25.66 -25.20
CA LYS A 453 -3.39 25.50 -24.50
C LYS A 453 -2.64 26.83 -24.40
N HIS A 454 -2.03 27.09 -23.25
CA HIS A 454 -1.25 28.28 -22.96
C HIS A 454 0.24 27.91 -22.88
N SER A 455 0.98 28.25 -23.93
CA SER A 455 2.37 27.78 -24.14
C SER A 455 3.33 28.03 -22.97
N LEU A 456 3.23 29.18 -22.29
CA LEU A 456 4.07 29.48 -21.12
C LEU A 456 3.67 28.64 -19.90
N MET A 457 2.37 28.45 -19.66
CA MET A 457 1.91 27.73 -18.45
C MET A 457 2.21 26.24 -18.58
N ASP A 458 2.01 25.67 -19.77
CA ASP A 458 2.37 24.28 -20.07
C ASP A 458 3.86 24.03 -19.84
N LYS A 459 4.73 24.90 -20.41
CA LYS A 459 6.19 24.79 -20.22
C LYS A 459 6.63 24.95 -18.78
N LEU A 460 6.03 25.89 -18.04
CA LEU A 460 6.35 26.10 -16.64
C LEU A 460 5.91 24.92 -15.79
N ALA A 461 4.70 24.42 -15.98
CA ALA A 461 4.20 23.23 -15.30
C ALA A 461 5.13 22.04 -15.54
N GLU A 462 5.47 21.76 -16.80
CA GLU A 462 6.39 20.68 -17.17
C GLU A 462 7.76 20.83 -16.47
N LYS A 463 8.41 22.00 -16.60
CA LYS A 463 9.75 22.22 -16.05
C LYS A 463 9.80 22.24 -14.52
N THR A 464 8.70 22.59 -13.86
CA THR A 464 8.64 22.77 -12.40
C THR A 464 7.90 21.66 -11.65
N LYS A 465 7.57 20.54 -12.33
CA LYS A 465 6.72 19.45 -11.79
C LYS A 465 5.31 19.90 -11.40
N GLY A 466 4.86 20.99 -12.01
CA GLY A 466 3.55 21.57 -11.86
C GLY A 466 2.48 20.89 -12.70
N LYS A 467 1.32 21.56 -12.84
CA LYS A 467 0.18 21.10 -13.64
C LYS A 467 -0.62 22.26 -14.18
N VAL A 468 -1.26 22.05 -15.33
CA VAL A 468 -2.22 23.01 -15.91
C VAL A 468 -3.59 22.37 -16.05
N TYR A 469 -4.60 23.09 -15.59
CA TYR A 469 -6.01 22.72 -15.75
C TYR A 469 -6.65 23.68 -16.74
N TYR A 470 -7.30 23.13 -17.76
CA TYR A 470 -8.00 23.89 -18.79
C TYR A 470 -9.51 23.72 -18.64
N LYS A 471 -10.26 24.71 -19.12
CA LYS A 471 -11.73 24.68 -19.27
C LYS A 471 -12.46 24.17 -18.01
N THR A 472 -12.78 25.11 -17.13
CA THR A 472 -13.21 24.79 -15.78
C THR A 472 -14.72 24.84 -15.63
N SER A 473 -15.30 23.83 -15.01
CA SER A 473 -16.49 24.00 -14.16
C SER A 473 -16.03 24.35 -12.74
N SER A 474 -16.96 24.72 -11.85
CA SER A 474 -16.62 24.91 -10.43
C SER A 474 -15.95 23.69 -9.78
N ASP A 475 -16.21 22.48 -10.28
CA ASP A 475 -15.58 21.24 -9.79
C ASP A 475 -14.09 21.15 -10.15
N VAL A 476 -13.70 21.69 -11.31
CA VAL A 476 -12.31 21.63 -11.79
C VAL A 476 -11.43 22.61 -11.01
N SER A 477 -11.96 23.78 -10.64
CA SER A 477 -11.26 24.77 -9.82
C SER A 477 -10.88 24.21 -8.45
N LEU A 478 -11.80 23.49 -7.78
CA LEU A 478 -11.50 22.85 -6.49
C LEU A 478 -10.41 21.79 -6.60
N ARG A 479 -10.39 21.03 -7.71
CA ARG A 479 -9.39 19.97 -7.95
C ARG A 479 -7.98 20.52 -8.11
N LEU A 480 -7.78 21.66 -8.77
CA LEU A 480 -6.47 22.33 -8.81
C LEU A 480 -5.91 22.55 -7.40
N PHE A 481 -6.73 23.13 -6.53
CA PHE A 481 -6.31 23.46 -5.17
C PHE A 481 -6.09 22.20 -4.32
N GLN A 482 -6.87 21.15 -4.54
CA GLN A 482 -6.58 19.82 -3.97
C GLN A 482 -5.23 19.28 -4.44
N ASP A 483 -4.92 19.38 -5.73
CA ASP A 483 -3.61 18.97 -6.28
C ASP A 483 -2.47 19.83 -5.75
N ALA A 484 -2.71 21.09 -5.36
CA ALA A 484 -1.73 21.93 -4.68
C ALA A 484 -1.29 21.36 -3.33
N LEU A 485 -2.10 20.52 -2.69
CA LEU A 485 -1.74 19.81 -1.46
C LEU A 485 -0.74 18.68 -1.71
N SER A 486 -0.53 18.23 -2.95
CA SER A 486 0.51 17.23 -3.27
C SER A 486 1.93 17.75 -3.00
N ALA A 487 2.09 19.07 -2.85
CA ALA A 487 3.34 19.68 -2.45
C ALA A 487 3.65 19.54 -0.95
N GLN A 488 2.64 19.18 -0.14
CA GLN A 488 2.79 19.06 1.30
C GLN A 488 3.60 17.82 1.69
N PRO A 489 4.33 17.87 2.82
CA PRO A 489 4.96 16.68 3.38
C PRO A 489 3.93 15.58 3.65
N ARG A 490 4.31 14.32 3.44
CA ARG A 490 3.46 13.18 3.83
C ARG A 490 3.31 13.18 5.35
N LYS A 491 2.07 13.07 5.84
CA LYS A 491 1.78 12.86 7.26
C LYS A 491 1.71 11.35 7.56
N PRO A 492 1.93 10.95 8.82
CA PRO A 492 1.57 9.60 9.26
C PRO A 492 0.12 9.30 8.90
N LEU A 493 -0.19 8.05 8.56
CA LEU A 493 -1.56 7.59 8.29
C LEU A 493 -2.47 7.93 9.47
N SER A 494 -2.00 7.73 10.72
CA SER A 494 -2.74 8.05 11.94
C SER A 494 -3.16 9.52 12.10
N LEU A 495 -2.49 10.44 11.39
CA LEU A 495 -2.81 11.87 11.40
C LEU A 495 -3.44 12.36 10.08
N THR A 496 -3.69 11.44 9.14
CA THR A 496 -4.24 11.76 7.83
C THR A 496 -5.76 11.76 7.89
N ARG A 497 -6.41 12.82 7.40
CA ARG A 497 -7.86 12.86 7.25
C ARG A 497 -8.27 12.14 5.97
N PHE A 498 -9.08 11.10 6.08
CA PHE A 498 -9.57 10.28 4.98
C PHE A 498 -10.95 10.75 4.53
N LYS A 499 -11.15 10.86 3.21
CA LYS A 499 -12.47 11.11 2.64
C LYS A 499 -13.25 9.80 2.60
N ILE A 500 -14.36 9.76 3.35
CA ILE A 500 -15.26 8.60 3.48
C ILE A 500 -16.33 8.66 2.40
N HIS A 501 -16.97 9.81 2.22
CA HIS A 501 -18.06 9.94 1.26
C HIS A 501 -17.92 11.23 0.47
N GLU A 502 -18.26 11.14 -0.82
CA GLU A 502 -18.31 12.29 -1.71
C GLU A 502 -19.45 12.11 -2.69
N ALA A 503 -20.38 13.06 -2.69
CA ALA A 503 -21.51 13.08 -3.59
C ALA A 503 -21.62 14.42 -4.31
N VAL A 504 -21.95 14.36 -5.60
CA VAL A 504 -22.35 15.53 -6.39
C VAL A 504 -23.69 15.24 -7.02
N ILE A 505 -24.75 15.81 -6.45
CA ILE A 505 -26.14 15.58 -6.86
C ILE A 505 -26.63 16.81 -7.61
N ARG A 506 -27.32 16.60 -8.74
CA ARG A 506 -27.85 17.68 -9.58
C ARG A 506 -29.31 17.42 -9.91
N GLY A 507 -30.15 18.44 -9.81
CA GLY A 507 -31.55 18.32 -10.24
C GLY A 507 -32.49 19.37 -9.67
N LYS A 508 -33.78 19.16 -9.88
CA LYS A 508 -34.88 20.03 -9.39
C LYS A 508 -35.71 19.35 -8.29
N ALA A 509 -35.13 18.43 -7.54
CA ALA A 509 -35.84 17.73 -6.48
C ALA A 509 -36.05 18.63 -5.26
N ASN A 510 -37.13 18.38 -4.51
CA ASN A 510 -37.36 19.04 -3.22
C ASN A 510 -36.49 18.45 -2.10
N LEU A 511 -35.90 17.28 -2.33
CA LEU A 511 -35.15 16.54 -1.33
C LEU A 511 -33.99 15.83 -2.00
N PHE A 512 -32.82 15.89 -1.37
CA PHE A 512 -31.68 15.06 -1.70
C PHE A 512 -31.15 14.40 -0.45
N ASN A 513 -30.84 13.11 -0.53
CA ASN A 513 -30.26 12.34 0.54
C ASN A 513 -29.27 11.30 0.03
N SER A 514 -28.42 10.81 0.91
CA SER A 514 -27.53 9.68 0.65
C SER A 514 -27.08 9.02 1.94
N THR A 515 -26.61 7.79 1.83
CA THR A 515 -26.07 6.99 2.94
C THR A 515 -24.56 6.86 2.82
N PHE A 516 -23.88 6.66 3.95
CA PHE A 516 -22.46 6.38 4.02
C PHE A 516 -22.14 5.58 5.29
N ASP A 517 -21.01 4.88 5.31
CA ASP A 517 -20.61 4.06 6.45
C ASP A 517 -19.35 4.61 7.11
N ILE A 518 -19.29 4.56 8.44
CA ILE A 518 -18.10 4.87 9.23
C ILE A 518 -17.48 3.58 9.75
N ASP A 519 -16.19 3.43 9.46
CA ASP A 519 -15.36 2.30 9.87
C ASP A 519 -14.69 2.52 11.24
N PRO A 520 -14.46 1.49 12.07
CA PRO A 520 -13.77 1.59 13.34
C PRO A 520 -12.36 2.13 13.22
N SER A 521 -11.71 1.95 12.06
CA SER A 521 -10.39 2.52 11.78
C SER A 521 -10.46 4.01 11.45
N LEU A 522 -11.63 4.57 11.18
CA LEU A 522 -11.89 5.98 10.81
C LEU A 522 -12.99 6.62 11.67
N ASN A 523 -13.05 6.30 12.96
CA ASN A 523 -14.10 6.77 13.87
C ASN A 523 -13.67 7.95 14.77
N ARG A 524 -12.80 8.84 14.29
CA ARG A 524 -12.39 10.06 15.02
C ARG A 524 -12.60 11.30 14.18
N ASN A 525 -13.06 12.39 14.78
CA ASN A 525 -13.21 13.72 14.20
C ASN A 525 -13.86 13.71 12.81
N LEU A 526 -15.05 13.10 12.71
CA LEU A 526 -15.89 13.18 11.51
C LEU A 526 -16.16 14.64 11.19
N LYS A 527 -15.98 15.02 9.93
CA LYS A 527 -16.28 16.34 9.40
C LYS A 527 -17.20 16.18 8.20
N PHE A 528 -18.40 16.71 8.34
CA PHE A 528 -19.40 16.80 7.29
C PHE A 528 -19.30 18.17 6.62
N ARG A 529 -19.25 18.21 5.30
CA ARG A 529 -19.24 19.44 4.50
C ARG A 529 -20.29 19.35 3.41
N PHE A 530 -21.05 20.40 3.25
CA PHE A 530 -22.08 20.53 2.24
C PHE A 530 -21.94 21.87 1.53
N TRP A 531 -22.08 21.89 0.21
CA TRP A 531 -22.15 23.15 -0.54
C TRP A 531 -23.00 23.10 -1.80
N THR A 532 -23.60 24.24 -2.13
CA THR A 532 -24.48 24.42 -3.29
C THR A 532 -24.22 25.73 -4.01
N ASN A 533 -24.44 25.73 -5.32
CA ASN A 533 -24.36 26.94 -6.15
C ASN A 533 -25.60 27.84 -6.02
N MET A 534 -26.63 27.43 -5.28
CA MET A 534 -27.84 28.21 -5.04
C MET A 534 -28.30 28.08 -3.60
N SER A 535 -27.62 28.79 -2.70
CA SER A 535 -27.97 28.87 -1.27
C SER A 535 -29.43 29.25 -1.03
N SER A 536 -29.97 30.15 -1.86
CA SER A 536 -31.36 30.62 -1.78
C SER A 536 -32.40 29.55 -2.06
N GLU A 537 -32.02 28.44 -2.71
CA GLU A 537 -32.90 27.30 -3.00
C GLU A 537 -32.92 26.26 -1.87
N VAL A 538 -32.04 26.38 -0.86
CA VAL A 538 -32.07 25.53 0.33
C VAL A 538 -33.26 25.92 1.19
N ALA A 539 -34.19 24.98 1.39
CA ALA A 539 -35.41 25.18 2.16
C ALA A 539 -35.20 24.83 3.64
N SER A 540 -34.40 23.80 3.91
CA SER A 540 -33.96 23.41 5.26
C SER A 540 -32.44 23.18 5.26
N PRO A 541 -31.71 23.58 6.32
CA PRO A 541 -30.30 23.26 6.45
C PRO A 541 -30.07 21.75 6.33
N PRO A 542 -28.93 21.33 5.73
CA PRO A 542 -28.58 19.93 5.68
C PRO A 542 -28.37 19.40 7.10
N TYR A 543 -28.72 18.14 7.30
CA TYR A 543 -28.48 17.42 8.55
C TYR A 543 -28.10 15.98 8.26
N PHE A 544 -27.59 15.30 9.27
CA PHE A 544 -27.19 13.91 9.17
C PHE A 544 -27.59 13.14 10.43
N VAL A 545 -27.73 11.83 10.27
CA VAL A 545 -28.29 10.94 11.28
C VAL A 545 -27.37 9.73 11.42
N ASN A 546 -27.10 9.38 12.67
CA ASN A 546 -26.22 8.27 13.02
C ASN A 546 -26.98 6.93 13.10
N PRO A 547 -26.28 5.80 13.29
CA PRO A 547 -26.91 4.48 13.42
C PRO A 547 -27.93 4.38 14.56
N SER A 548 -27.71 5.14 15.65
CA SER A 548 -28.64 5.24 16.78
C SER A 548 -29.79 6.23 16.56
N GLU A 549 -30.04 6.66 15.32
CA GLU A 549 -31.11 7.59 14.92
C GLU A 549 -31.03 8.99 15.57
N THR A 550 -29.85 9.37 16.04
CA THR A 550 -29.57 10.72 16.55
C THR A 550 -29.26 11.66 15.40
N ARG A 551 -29.97 12.79 15.36
CA ARG A 551 -29.85 13.82 14.32
C ARG A 551 -28.86 14.91 14.72
N PHE A 552 -27.95 15.22 13.80
CA PHE A 552 -26.92 16.26 13.92
C PHE A 552 -27.17 17.35 12.89
N GLU A 553 -27.23 18.59 13.36
CA GLU A 553 -27.43 19.77 12.53
C GLU A 553 -26.11 20.28 11.95
N THR A 554 -26.18 20.94 10.80
CA THR A 554 -25.04 21.64 10.22
C THR A 554 -25.11 23.14 10.48
N GLU A 555 -23.94 23.75 10.61
CA GLU A 555 -23.77 25.19 10.78
C GLU A 555 -23.52 25.84 9.43
N LYS A 556 -24.24 26.92 9.11
CA LYS A 556 -24.03 27.67 7.87
C LYS A 556 -22.70 28.42 7.95
N SER A 557 -21.90 28.34 6.90
CA SER A 557 -20.67 29.12 6.77
C SER A 557 -20.97 30.61 6.70
N GLU A 558 -20.21 31.39 7.46
CA GLU A 558 -20.23 32.86 7.42
C GLU A 558 -19.43 33.43 6.23
N PHE A 559 -18.56 32.61 5.64
CA PHE A 559 -17.53 33.06 4.69
C PHE A 559 -17.82 32.73 3.24
N VAL A 560 -18.53 31.62 3.02
CA VAL A 560 -18.88 31.16 1.68
C VAL A 560 -20.37 30.87 1.68
N ASP A 561 -21.13 31.64 0.92
CA ASP A 561 -22.58 31.45 0.87
C ASP A 561 -22.92 30.06 0.31
N GLY A 562 -24.00 29.49 0.80
CA GLY A 562 -24.42 28.15 0.41
C GLY A 562 -23.48 27.02 0.86
N HIS A 563 -22.69 27.23 1.93
CA HIS A 563 -21.87 26.19 2.55
C HIS A 563 -22.32 25.90 3.98
N TRP A 564 -22.23 24.64 4.38
CA TRP A 564 -22.54 24.18 5.72
C TRP A 564 -21.54 23.12 6.18
N THR A 565 -21.25 23.11 7.48
CA THR A 565 -20.31 22.17 8.09
C THR A 565 -20.82 21.63 9.42
N ALA A 566 -20.36 20.43 9.79
CA ALA A 566 -20.53 19.91 11.14
C ALA A 566 -19.36 18.99 11.49
N GLU A 567 -19.05 18.89 12.77
CA GLU A 567 -18.01 18.00 13.28
C GLU A 567 -18.53 17.11 14.41
N VAL A 568 -18.12 15.85 14.42
CA VAL A 568 -18.40 14.88 15.48
C VAL A 568 -17.08 14.25 15.89
N THR A 569 -16.68 14.44 17.16
CA THR A 569 -15.38 13.98 17.67
C THR A 569 -15.26 12.46 17.68
N ASP A 570 -16.30 11.76 18.13
CA ASP A 570 -16.32 10.31 18.27
C ASP A 570 -17.57 9.74 17.57
N PRO A 571 -17.59 9.73 16.22
CA PRO A 571 -18.71 9.19 15.48
C PRO A 571 -18.94 7.70 15.78
N GLU A 572 -20.20 7.32 15.95
CA GLU A 572 -20.63 5.92 15.96
C GLU A 572 -20.23 5.21 14.68
N VAL A 573 -19.71 3.99 14.83
CA VAL A 573 -19.41 3.08 13.74
C VAL A 573 -20.72 2.55 13.14
N GLY A 574 -20.79 2.44 11.82
CA GLY A 574 -21.96 1.89 11.11
C GLY A 574 -22.51 2.83 10.06
N SER A 575 -23.76 2.59 9.66
CA SER A 575 -24.42 3.31 8.57
C SER A 575 -25.04 4.62 9.04
N TRP A 576 -24.59 5.71 8.44
CA TRP A 576 -25.11 7.06 8.57
C TRP A 576 -25.85 7.47 7.31
N TRP A 577 -26.70 8.47 7.42
CA TRP A 577 -27.32 9.11 6.27
C TRP A 577 -27.45 10.61 6.46
N TRP A 578 -27.53 11.33 5.36
CA TRP A 578 -27.70 12.77 5.36
C TRP A 578 -28.82 13.19 4.41
N GLU A 579 -29.41 14.34 4.68
CA GLU A 579 -30.50 14.89 3.90
C GLU A 579 -30.44 16.42 3.81
N VAL A 580 -30.86 16.96 2.68
CA VAL A 580 -31.10 18.39 2.48
C VAL A 580 -32.44 18.63 1.78
N GLY A 581 -33.23 19.55 2.35
CA GLY A 581 -34.45 20.04 1.72
C GLY A 581 -34.17 21.23 0.81
N LEU A 582 -34.67 21.16 -0.42
CA LEU A 582 -34.63 22.24 -1.40
C LEU A 582 -36.03 22.71 -1.77
N LYS A 583 -36.13 23.94 -2.28
CA LYS A 583 -37.39 24.50 -2.81
C LYS A 583 -37.84 23.83 -4.13
N GLY A 584 -36.95 23.10 -4.80
CA GLY A 584 -37.18 22.39 -6.07
C GLY A 584 -37.51 23.26 -7.29
N LYS A 585 -37.47 24.58 -7.16
CA LYS A 585 -37.88 25.51 -8.24
C LYS A 585 -36.82 25.65 -9.32
N LYS A 586 -35.55 25.49 -8.96
CA LYS A 586 -34.40 25.66 -9.87
C LYS A 586 -33.50 24.44 -9.87
N TYR A 587 -32.76 24.31 -10.97
CA TYR A 587 -31.75 23.27 -11.12
C TYR A 587 -30.60 23.53 -10.17
N THR A 588 -30.54 22.78 -9.08
CA THR A 588 -29.59 22.97 -7.98
C THR A 588 -28.52 21.89 -8.04
N LYS A 589 -27.28 22.29 -7.81
CA LYS A 589 -26.15 21.38 -7.64
C LYS A 589 -25.77 21.34 -6.17
N VAL A 590 -25.84 20.17 -5.58
CA VAL A 590 -25.46 19.88 -4.20
C VAL A 590 -24.20 19.05 -4.20
N ASN A 591 -23.24 19.43 -3.38
CA ASN A 591 -22.01 18.70 -3.18
C ASN A 591 -21.89 18.37 -1.69
N VAL A 592 -21.44 17.15 -1.40
CA VAL A 592 -21.23 16.66 -0.05
C VAL A 592 -19.85 16.01 0.02
N ASP A 593 -19.11 16.34 1.06
CA ASP A 593 -17.81 15.75 1.39
C ASP A 593 -17.80 15.39 2.86
N ILE A 594 -17.57 14.12 3.16
CA ILE A 594 -17.52 13.59 4.51
C ILE A 594 -16.15 12.96 4.70
N SER A 595 -15.49 13.32 5.78
CA SER A 595 -14.14 12.85 6.09
C SER A 595 -13.97 12.58 7.57
N ALA A 596 -13.06 11.69 7.93
CA ALA A 596 -12.70 11.44 9.33
C ALA A 596 -11.20 11.19 9.47
N THR A 597 -10.72 11.24 10.70
CA THR A 597 -9.36 10.85 11.08
C THR A 597 -9.34 9.43 11.65
N PRO A 598 -8.21 8.72 11.53
CA PRO A 598 -8.12 7.37 12.03
C PRO A 598 -8.24 7.22 13.53
N ASN A 599 -8.69 6.04 13.93
CA ASN A 599 -8.54 5.56 15.29
C ASN A 599 -7.06 5.19 15.53
N PRO A 600 -6.40 5.70 16.58
CA PRO A 600 -5.00 5.38 16.87
C PRO A 600 -4.70 3.88 17.04
N ASP A 601 -5.70 3.11 17.50
CA ASP A 601 -5.56 1.69 17.80
C ASP A 601 -5.78 0.79 16.57
N GLN A 602 -6.14 1.36 15.42
CA GLN A 602 -6.42 0.61 14.21
C GLN A 602 -5.65 1.16 13.00
N ILE A 603 -5.38 0.28 12.04
CA ILE A 603 -4.68 0.63 10.82
C ILE A 603 -5.72 0.95 9.75
N PRO A 604 -5.78 2.20 9.24
CA PRO A 604 -6.77 2.56 8.24
C PRO A 604 -6.47 1.92 6.89
N ILE A 605 -7.54 1.65 6.14
CA ILE A 605 -7.41 1.33 4.72
C ILE A 605 -7.03 2.61 3.98
N HIS A 606 -6.11 2.51 3.03
CA HIS A 606 -5.75 3.57 2.12
C HIS A 606 -5.52 3.03 0.70
N MET A 607 -5.39 3.94 -0.25
CA MET A 607 -5.13 3.54 -1.63
C MET A 607 -4.18 4.52 -2.33
N GLU A 608 -3.43 4.02 -3.30
CA GLU A 608 -2.65 4.80 -4.25
C GLU A 608 -3.14 4.46 -5.66
N ALA A 609 -3.20 5.43 -6.57
CA ALA A 609 -3.61 5.18 -7.95
C ALA A 609 -2.69 5.87 -8.95
N TRP A 610 -2.47 5.23 -10.09
CA TRP A 610 -1.54 5.70 -11.11
C TRP A 610 -1.92 5.24 -12.52
N LEU A 611 -1.26 5.84 -13.52
CA LEU A 611 -1.28 5.39 -14.90
C LEU A 611 0.02 4.64 -15.24
N ASN A 612 -0.05 3.73 -16.21
CA ASN A 612 1.14 3.09 -16.78
C ASN A 612 2.08 4.07 -17.48
N THR A 613 1.59 5.24 -17.90
CA THR A 613 2.38 6.30 -18.50
C THR A 613 2.60 7.46 -17.53
N THR A 614 3.76 8.09 -17.65
CA THR A 614 4.11 9.33 -16.93
C THR A 614 3.76 10.59 -17.73
N SER A 615 3.31 10.44 -18.98
CA SER A 615 2.92 11.55 -19.84
C SER A 615 1.47 11.99 -19.57
N ASP A 616 1.28 13.29 -19.35
CA ASP A 616 -0.05 13.91 -19.26
C ASP A 616 -0.71 14.12 -20.64
N THR A 617 0.04 13.91 -21.72
CA THR A 617 -0.46 13.96 -23.10
C THR A 617 -0.31 12.61 -23.76
N ILE A 618 -1.45 12.04 -24.15
CA ILE A 618 -1.49 10.67 -24.68
C ILE A 618 -2.15 10.70 -26.05
N ASN A 619 -1.51 10.07 -27.02
CA ASN A 619 -2.12 9.78 -28.31
C ASN A 619 -2.86 8.44 -28.22
N ALA A 620 -4.16 8.51 -27.88
CA ALA A 620 -5.02 7.34 -27.73
C ALA A 620 -5.14 6.44 -28.99
N LYS A 621 -4.60 6.84 -30.15
CA LYS A 621 -4.52 5.98 -31.35
C LYS A 621 -3.30 5.07 -31.36
N THR A 622 -2.23 5.46 -30.68
CA THR A 622 -0.93 4.77 -30.72
C THR A 622 -0.49 4.27 -29.35
N GLU A 623 -1.08 4.80 -28.29
CA GLU A 623 -0.71 4.52 -26.91
C GLU A 623 -1.91 3.95 -26.15
N SER A 624 -1.65 2.91 -25.36
CA SER A 624 -2.65 2.27 -24.52
C SER A 624 -2.50 2.76 -23.07
N VAL A 625 -3.60 3.20 -22.46
CA VAL A 625 -3.60 3.72 -21.08
C VAL A 625 -4.24 2.72 -20.18
N SER A 626 -3.55 2.32 -19.12
CA SER A 626 -4.14 1.55 -18.03
C SER A 626 -4.12 2.34 -16.74
N VAL A 627 -5.22 2.22 -15.98
CA VAL A 627 -5.32 2.77 -14.63
C VAL A 627 -5.11 1.64 -13.66
N HIS A 628 -4.27 1.92 -12.66
CA HIS A 628 -3.93 1.00 -11.59
C HIS A 628 -4.27 1.66 -10.25
N ALA A 629 -4.68 0.85 -9.30
CA ALA A 629 -5.03 1.28 -7.96
C ALA A 629 -4.61 0.20 -6.96
N ARG A 630 -3.71 0.55 -6.04
CA ARG A 630 -3.28 -0.33 -4.97
C ARG A 630 -4.07 0.00 -3.71
N VAL A 631 -4.77 -0.99 -3.16
CA VAL A 631 -5.60 -0.83 -1.94
C VAL A 631 -4.95 -1.61 -0.81
N LEU A 632 -4.64 -0.91 0.28
CA LEU A 632 -3.84 -1.44 1.39
C LEU A 632 -4.48 -1.16 2.75
N ARG A 633 -4.33 -2.09 3.70
CA ARG A 633 -4.50 -1.84 5.14
C ARG A 633 -3.11 -1.90 5.77
N GLY A 634 -2.57 -0.73 6.10
CA GLY A 634 -1.14 -0.61 6.38
C GLY A 634 -0.35 -1.01 5.13
N ASN A 635 0.50 -2.03 5.22
CA ASN A 635 1.19 -2.54 4.03
C ASN A 635 0.60 -3.85 3.50
N ALA A 636 -0.48 -4.37 4.10
CA ALA A 636 -1.16 -5.58 3.64
C ALA A 636 -2.12 -5.27 2.47
N PRO A 637 -2.16 -6.10 1.42
CA PRO A 637 -3.13 -5.94 0.34
C PRO A 637 -4.56 -6.16 0.84
N VAL A 638 -5.50 -5.34 0.35
CA VAL A 638 -6.93 -5.57 0.56
C VAL A 638 -7.49 -6.29 -0.65
N LEU A 639 -7.94 -7.52 -0.45
CA LEU A 639 -8.47 -8.39 -1.50
C LEU A 639 -9.98 -8.14 -1.72
N LYS A 640 -10.46 -8.45 -2.92
CA LYS A 640 -11.87 -8.35 -3.33
C LYS A 640 -12.51 -6.96 -3.12
N ALA A 641 -11.70 -5.90 -3.05
CA ALA A 641 -12.18 -4.53 -2.96
C ALA A 641 -12.94 -4.15 -4.25
N GLN A 642 -14.08 -3.49 -4.11
CA GLN A 642 -14.77 -2.92 -5.26
C GLN A 642 -14.08 -1.62 -5.67
N VAL A 643 -13.16 -1.70 -6.62
CA VAL A 643 -12.45 -0.52 -7.12
C VAL A 643 -13.16 0.01 -8.37
N ARG A 644 -13.63 1.26 -8.30
CA ARG A 644 -14.34 1.97 -9.36
C ARG A 644 -13.48 3.11 -9.89
N LEU A 645 -13.42 3.26 -11.20
CA LEU A 645 -12.80 4.38 -11.89
C LEU A 645 -13.89 5.24 -12.52
N LEU A 646 -13.91 6.51 -12.15
CA LEU A 646 -14.72 7.55 -12.77
C LEU A 646 -13.86 8.31 -13.79
N VAL A 647 -14.32 8.34 -15.04
CA VAL A 647 -13.69 9.09 -16.14
C VAL A 647 -14.59 10.25 -16.50
N MET A 648 -14.10 11.47 -16.29
CA MET A 648 -14.81 12.71 -16.60
C MET A 648 -14.11 13.42 -17.76
N HIS A 649 -14.84 13.75 -18.81
CA HIS A 649 -14.28 14.55 -19.90
C HIS A 649 -14.52 16.04 -19.62
N SER A 650 -13.49 16.89 -19.76
CA SER A 650 -13.56 18.34 -19.53
C SER A 650 -14.67 19.06 -20.31
N ASN A 651 -15.14 18.49 -21.43
CA ASN A 651 -16.18 19.08 -22.28
C ASN A 651 -17.59 18.51 -22.06
N LEU A 652 -17.74 17.44 -21.27
CA LEU A 652 -19.01 16.72 -21.14
C LEU A 652 -19.38 16.54 -19.66
N ASP A 653 -20.66 16.72 -19.33
CA ASP A 653 -21.20 16.34 -18.01
C ASP A 653 -21.34 14.81 -17.85
N THR A 654 -20.93 14.01 -18.85
CA THR A 654 -20.98 12.55 -18.80
C THR A 654 -19.76 11.98 -18.08
N THR A 655 -20.02 11.19 -17.03
CA THR A 655 -19.00 10.42 -16.31
C THR A 655 -19.14 8.95 -16.65
N TYR A 656 -18.07 8.29 -17.09
CA TYR A 656 -18.03 6.84 -17.26
C TYR A 656 -17.57 6.17 -15.97
N ASN A 657 -18.21 5.07 -15.59
CA ASN A 657 -17.83 4.28 -14.43
C ASN A 657 -17.32 2.91 -14.89
N LEU A 658 -16.08 2.59 -14.54
CA LEU A 658 -15.39 1.35 -14.89
C LEU A 658 -14.95 0.63 -13.60
N THR A 659 -14.84 -0.70 -13.63
CA THR A 659 -14.34 -1.47 -12.48
C THR A 659 -12.89 -1.88 -12.73
N LEU A 660 -12.01 -1.70 -11.76
CA LEU A 660 -10.64 -2.21 -11.79
C LEU A 660 -10.61 -3.58 -11.09
N LEU A 661 -9.80 -4.52 -11.59
CA LEU A 661 -9.77 -5.90 -11.13
C LEU A 661 -8.35 -6.29 -10.70
N ASP A 662 -8.27 -7.04 -9.61
CA ASP A 662 -7.07 -7.75 -9.13
C ASP A 662 -7.30 -9.23 -9.44
N SER A 663 -6.87 -9.66 -10.61
CA SER A 663 -7.19 -10.96 -11.22
C SER A 663 -5.98 -11.69 -11.80
N GLY A 664 -4.80 -11.06 -11.82
CA GLY A 664 -3.58 -11.56 -12.46
C GLY A 664 -3.70 -11.70 -13.97
N THR A 665 -4.64 -10.99 -14.61
CA THR A 665 -4.85 -11.04 -16.06
C THR A 665 -4.88 -9.65 -16.69
N GLY A 666 -4.48 -9.58 -17.96
CA GLY A 666 -4.49 -8.34 -18.73
C GLY A 666 -3.43 -7.36 -18.23
N THR A 667 -3.85 -6.20 -17.75
CA THR A 667 -2.95 -5.15 -17.24
C THR A 667 -2.54 -5.37 -15.79
N ASP A 668 -3.08 -6.41 -15.15
CA ASP A 668 -2.71 -6.82 -13.80
C ASP A 668 -1.76 -8.01 -13.87
N ALA A 669 -0.58 -7.85 -13.29
CA ALA A 669 0.53 -8.79 -13.41
C ALA A 669 0.48 -9.93 -12.38
N LEU A 670 -0.24 -9.78 -11.27
CA LEU A 670 -0.30 -10.78 -10.20
C LEU A 670 -1.63 -10.71 -9.44
N ALA A 671 -2.38 -11.80 -9.46
CA ALA A 671 -3.62 -11.90 -8.70
C ALA A 671 -3.38 -11.87 -7.19
N GLY A 672 -4.23 -11.15 -6.47
CA GLY A 672 -4.26 -11.10 -5.01
C GLY A 672 -3.15 -10.25 -4.39
N ASP A 673 -2.51 -9.36 -5.14
CA ASP A 673 -1.45 -8.49 -4.63
C ASP A 673 -1.97 -7.11 -4.16
N GLY A 674 -3.28 -6.90 -4.25
CA GLY A 674 -3.97 -5.68 -3.87
C GLY A 674 -3.87 -4.57 -4.92
N ILE A 675 -3.30 -4.83 -6.11
CA ILE A 675 -3.26 -3.93 -7.25
C ILE A 675 -4.41 -4.27 -8.20
N TYR A 676 -5.37 -3.36 -8.26
CA TYR A 676 -6.49 -3.44 -9.17
C TYR A 676 -6.16 -2.65 -10.42
N SER A 677 -6.32 -3.22 -11.60
CA SER A 677 -6.05 -2.49 -12.84
C SER A 677 -7.12 -2.67 -13.91
N ARG A 678 -7.12 -1.75 -14.88
CA ARG A 678 -7.94 -1.84 -16.09
C ARG A 678 -7.37 -0.97 -17.22
N LEU A 679 -7.47 -1.47 -18.45
CA LEU A 679 -7.21 -0.72 -19.67
C LEU A 679 -8.35 0.25 -20.02
N LEU A 680 -8.00 1.45 -20.45
CA LEU A 680 -8.91 2.48 -20.97
C LEU A 680 -9.06 2.34 -22.49
N SER A 681 -10.00 1.51 -22.93
CA SER A 681 -10.25 1.26 -24.36
C SER A 681 -11.24 2.22 -25.03
N ASN A 682 -11.88 3.13 -24.29
CA ASN A 682 -13.02 3.94 -24.76
C ASN A 682 -12.87 5.46 -24.57
N LEU A 683 -11.67 6.03 -24.78
CA LEU A 683 -11.52 7.49 -24.85
C LEU A 683 -11.98 8.01 -26.23
N THR A 684 -13.29 8.17 -26.39
CA THR A 684 -13.94 8.51 -27.68
C THR A 684 -13.80 9.97 -28.10
N SER A 685 -13.28 10.84 -27.22
CA SER A 685 -13.14 12.28 -27.47
C SER A 685 -11.74 12.79 -27.13
N THR A 686 -11.21 13.66 -27.99
CA THR A 686 -9.98 14.41 -27.75
C THR A 686 -10.24 15.52 -26.75
N GLY A 687 -9.37 15.66 -25.76
CA GLY A 687 -9.49 16.67 -24.70
C GLY A 687 -8.85 16.23 -23.39
N GLN A 688 -8.97 17.08 -22.37
CA GLN A 688 -8.52 16.74 -21.01
C GLN A 688 -9.55 15.83 -20.34
N HIS A 689 -9.07 14.71 -19.79
CA HIS A 689 -9.88 13.78 -18.99
C HIS A 689 -9.39 13.82 -17.54
N ILE A 690 -10.32 13.80 -16.60
CA ILE A 690 -10.03 13.66 -15.17
C ILE A 690 -10.38 12.24 -14.77
N LEU A 691 -9.41 11.54 -14.20
CA LEU A 691 -9.52 10.17 -13.74
C LEU A 691 -9.57 10.16 -12.22
N MET A 692 -10.59 9.50 -11.66
CA MET A 692 -10.78 9.45 -10.22
C MET A 692 -11.10 8.03 -9.81
N VAL A 693 -10.28 7.46 -8.94
CA VAL A 693 -10.50 6.11 -8.45
C VAL A 693 -11.16 6.19 -7.08
N LYS A 694 -12.23 5.42 -6.92
CA LYS A 694 -13.01 5.29 -5.71
C LYS A 694 -13.09 3.82 -5.34
N VAL A 695 -12.94 3.52 -4.06
CA VAL A 695 -13.24 2.21 -3.48
C VAL A 695 -14.49 2.43 -2.64
N PRO A 696 -15.72 2.33 -3.19
CA PRO A 696 -16.93 2.46 -2.39
C PRO A 696 -17.04 1.35 -1.33
N ALA A 697 -17.66 1.71 -0.21
CA ALA A 697 -18.21 0.75 0.73
C ALA A 697 -19.31 -0.05 0.00
N VAL A 698 -19.36 -1.35 0.22
CA VAL A 698 -20.37 -2.20 -0.41
C VAL A 698 -21.46 -2.46 0.62
N PRO A 699 -22.74 -2.32 0.26
CA PRO A 699 -23.84 -2.54 1.19
C PRO A 699 -23.79 -3.92 1.83
N LYS A 700 -24.02 -4.00 3.14
CA LYS A 700 -24.00 -5.24 3.95
C LYS A 700 -24.94 -6.35 3.43
N LYS A 701 -25.98 -5.98 2.68
CA LYS A 701 -26.95 -6.93 2.10
C LYS A 701 -26.39 -7.77 0.96
N ASP A 702 -25.31 -7.31 0.31
CA ASP A 702 -24.79 -7.90 -0.93
C ASP A 702 -23.40 -8.54 -0.76
N ARG A 703 -22.99 -8.90 0.47
CA ARG A 703 -21.70 -9.57 0.72
C ARG A 703 -21.85 -10.88 1.49
N GLU A 704 -21.28 -11.93 0.91
CA GLU A 704 -20.81 -13.10 1.65
C GLU A 704 -19.44 -12.76 2.25
N ASP A 705 -19.25 -13.08 3.53
CA ASP A 705 -17.93 -13.05 4.13
C ASP A 705 -17.10 -14.21 3.58
N THR A 706 -15.89 -13.91 3.11
CA THR A 706 -15.04 -14.86 2.39
C THR A 706 -13.57 -14.75 2.78
N VAL A 707 -13.26 -14.09 3.91
CA VAL A 707 -11.89 -13.84 4.36
C VAL A 707 -11.58 -14.79 5.51
N ALA A 708 -10.76 -15.80 5.24
CA ALA A 708 -10.41 -16.77 6.27
C ALA A 708 -9.39 -16.24 7.30
N PRO A 709 -9.33 -16.85 8.50
CA PRO A 709 -8.25 -16.64 9.46
C PRO A 709 -6.86 -16.98 8.89
N SER A 710 -5.80 -16.42 9.50
CA SER A 710 -4.42 -16.80 9.21
C SER A 710 -4.10 -18.22 9.68
N SER A 711 -3.15 -18.89 9.02
CA SER A 711 -2.67 -20.20 9.45
C SER A 711 -1.95 -20.12 10.80
N VAL A 712 -2.22 -21.07 11.70
CA VAL A 712 -1.44 -21.25 12.93
C VAL A 712 -0.05 -21.78 12.57
N VAL A 713 1.02 -21.09 12.96
CA VAL A 713 2.41 -21.46 12.58
C VAL A 713 3.22 -22.12 13.69
N ASP A 714 2.69 -22.18 14.90
CA ASP A 714 3.41 -22.58 16.12
C ASP A 714 2.73 -23.68 16.94
N LEU A 715 1.83 -24.47 16.32
CA LEU A 715 1.16 -25.60 16.96
C LEU A 715 2.18 -26.59 17.55
N ARG A 716 1.99 -26.92 18.82
CA ARG A 716 2.70 -27.98 19.55
C ARG A 716 1.72 -28.93 20.19
N VAL A 717 2.04 -30.23 20.12
CA VAL A 717 1.24 -31.29 20.74
C VAL A 717 2.14 -32.11 21.67
N THR A 718 1.71 -32.31 22.91
CA THR A 718 2.42 -33.13 23.91
C THR A 718 1.49 -34.18 24.50
N ILE A 719 2.02 -35.36 24.78
CA ILE A 719 1.29 -36.43 25.48
C ILE A 719 1.29 -36.09 26.97
N VAL A 720 0.11 -35.96 27.57
CA VAL A 720 -0.03 -35.77 29.03
C VAL A 720 -0.10 -37.12 29.73
N ASN A 721 -0.88 -38.05 29.17
CA ASN A 721 -1.02 -39.44 29.61
C ASN A 721 -1.59 -40.29 28.45
N PHE A 722 -1.88 -41.58 28.69
CA PHE A 722 -2.41 -42.50 27.67
C PHE A 722 -3.82 -42.16 27.14
N THR A 723 -4.51 -41.18 27.72
CA THR A 723 -5.87 -40.77 27.32
C THR A 723 -6.00 -39.28 27.03
N THR A 724 -4.93 -38.47 27.09
CA THR A 724 -5.01 -37.01 26.95
C THR A 724 -3.80 -36.41 26.25
N LEU A 725 -4.07 -35.57 25.25
CA LEU A 725 -3.10 -34.70 24.60
C LEU A 725 -3.25 -33.26 25.09
N GLN A 726 -2.13 -32.54 25.15
CA GLN A 726 -2.11 -31.10 25.32
C GLN A 726 -1.70 -30.45 24.00
N LEU A 727 -2.54 -29.57 23.48
CA LEU A 727 -2.28 -28.73 22.33
C LEU A 727 -1.94 -27.32 22.81
N LYS A 728 -0.94 -26.70 22.19
CA LYS A 728 -0.50 -25.34 22.50
C LYS A 728 -0.15 -24.59 21.23
N TRP A 729 -0.74 -23.41 21.04
CA TRP A 729 -0.54 -22.58 19.84
C TRP A 729 -0.88 -21.11 20.13
N THR A 730 -0.53 -20.21 19.22
CA THR A 730 -0.96 -18.81 19.25
C THR A 730 -2.28 -18.64 18.49
N ALA A 731 -3.29 -18.02 19.11
CA ALA A 731 -4.62 -17.83 18.54
C ALA A 731 -4.56 -17.03 17.22
N ALA A 732 -5.28 -17.53 16.21
CA ALA A 732 -5.57 -16.86 14.95
C ALA A 732 -6.76 -15.89 15.09
N GLY A 733 -6.87 -14.94 14.16
CA GLY A 733 -7.98 -14.00 14.09
C GLY A 733 -9.24 -14.61 13.47
N ASP A 734 -10.26 -13.77 13.33
CA ASP A 734 -11.48 -14.00 12.54
C ASP A 734 -11.14 -13.75 11.05
N ASP A 735 -10.70 -12.52 10.75
CA ASP A 735 -10.15 -12.13 9.46
C ASP A 735 -8.62 -12.03 9.54
N PHE A 736 -7.88 -13.00 8.98
CA PHE A 736 -6.43 -13.10 9.15
C PHE A 736 -5.98 -13.12 10.63
N ASP A 737 -5.46 -11.99 11.10
CA ASP A 737 -4.89 -11.75 12.43
C ASP A 737 -5.75 -10.75 13.24
N LEU A 738 -7.00 -10.51 12.81
CA LEU A 738 -7.91 -9.54 13.44
C LEU A 738 -9.14 -10.24 14.01
N GLY A 739 -9.53 -9.88 15.23
CA GLY A 739 -10.63 -10.53 15.94
C GLY A 739 -10.21 -11.88 16.52
N ALA A 740 -11.19 -12.74 16.77
CA ALA A 740 -10.99 -14.08 17.28
C ALA A 740 -11.68 -15.07 16.34
N ALA A 741 -10.97 -16.14 15.95
CA ALA A 741 -11.59 -17.24 15.23
C ALA A 741 -12.81 -17.77 16.00
N SER A 742 -13.83 -18.25 15.31
CA SER A 742 -15.00 -18.88 15.93
C SER A 742 -14.64 -20.23 16.56
N LYS A 743 -13.84 -21.04 15.87
CA LYS A 743 -13.38 -22.36 16.35
C LYS A 743 -12.08 -22.79 15.67
N TYR A 744 -11.49 -23.86 16.17
CA TYR A 744 -10.39 -24.58 15.54
C TYR A 744 -10.81 -26.01 15.24
N GLU A 745 -10.43 -26.49 14.06
CA GLU A 745 -10.59 -27.87 13.63
C GLU A 745 -9.22 -28.53 13.66
N VAL A 746 -9.06 -29.53 14.52
CA VAL A 746 -7.84 -30.31 14.70
C VAL A 746 -7.99 -31.58 13.89
N HIS A 747 -7.17 -31.72 12.87
CA HIS A 747 -7.14 -32.86 11.97
C HIS A 747 -5.99 -33.80 12.31
N LYS A 748 -6.25 -35.09 12.21
CA LYS A 748 -5.26 -36.13 12.47
C LYS A 748 -5.28 -37.15 11.33
N LYS A 749 -4.10 -37.56 10.86
CA LYS A 749 -3.96 -38.65 9.88
C LYS A 749 -2.73 -39.50 10.15
N LEU A 750 -2.77 -40.75 9.68
CA LEU A 750 -1.59 -41.64 9.63
C LEU A 750 -0.63 -41.28 8.48
N ASP A 751 -1.15 -40.61 7.46
CA ASP A 751 -0.42 -40.13 6.31
C ASP A 751 -0.53 -38.61 6.27
N GLN A 752 0.62 -37.94 6.41
CA GLN A 752 0.68 -36.49 6.44
C GLN A 752 0.16 -35.85 5.15
N THR A 753 0.30 -36.51 4.01
CA THR A 753 -0.16 -35.96 2.72
C THR A 753 -1.68 -35.86 2.64
N LYS A 754 -2.39 -36.55 3.52
CA LYS A 754 -3.85 -36.52 3.65
C LYS A 754 -4.35 -35.50 4.69
N LEU A 755 -3.44 -34.76 5.35
CA LEU A 755 -3.84 -33.66 6.22
C LEU A 755 -4.31 -32.49 5.37
N GLN A 756 -5.58 -32.13 5.55
CA GLN A 756 -6.22 -31.02 4.89
C GLN A 756 -7.32 -30.46 5.80
N CYS A 757 -7.64 -29.19 5.63
CA CYS A 757 -8.84 -28.60 6.20
C CYS A 757 -10.00 -28.97 5.26
N SER A 758 -10.91 -29.86 5.66
CA SER A 758 -12.10 -30.20 4.87
C SER A 758 -13.38 -30.09 5.69
N THR A 759 -14.47 -29.68 5.04
CA THR A 759 -15.82 -29.58 5.60
C THR A 759 -16.58 -30.91 5.63
N GLU A 760 -15.98 -32.00 5.15
CA GLU A 760 -16.55 -33.34 5.29
C GLU A 760 -16.20 -33.91 6.66
N ASP A 761 -17.22 -34.33 7.42
CA ASP A 761 -17.09 -35.01 8.72
C ASP A 761 -16.30 -36.32 8.55
N ASP A 762 -14.98 -36.22 8.70
CA ASP A 762 -14.08 -37.36 8.86
C ASP A 762 -14.01 -37.73 10.35
N ASP A 763 -14.11 -39.02 10.69
CA ASP A 763 -14.00 -39.58 12.07
C ASP A 763 -12.68 -39.20 12.82
N ASP A 764 -11.74 -38.53 12.14
CA ASP A 764 -10.44 -38.07 12.65
C ASP A 764 -10.36 -36.55 12.94
N THR A 765 -11.47 -35.82 12.89
CA THR A 765 -11.50 -34.36 13.15
C THR A 765 -12.04 -34.05 14.55
N LEU A 766 -11.36 -33.17 15.28
CA LEU A 766 -11.73 -32.71 16.62
C LEU A 766 -11.89 -31.20 16.64
N THR A 767 -13.00 -30.68 17.17
CA THR A 767 -13.22 -29.22 17.29
C THR A 767 -12.76 -28.69 18.65
N TRP A 768 -12.13 -27.52 18.66
CA TRP A 768 -11.83 -26.76 19.87
C TRP A 768 -12.26 -25.29 19.73
N PRO A 769 -13.05 -24.73 20.66
CA PRO A 769 -13.72 -25.40 21.77
C PRO A 769 -14.69 -26.47 21.25
N ASN A 770 -14.84 -27.58 21.98
CA ASN A 770 -15.84 -28.59 21.61
C ASN A 770 -17.26 -28.09 21.94
N ASP A 771 -18.30 -28.67 21.33
CA ASP A 771 -19.70 -28.22 21.46
C ASP A 771 -20.24 -28.19 22.91
N ASN A 772 -19.57 -28.88 23.83
CA ASN A 772 -19.91 -28.95 25.26
C ASN A 772 -19.03 -28.04 26.14
N SER A 773 -18.15 -27.22 25.57
CA SER A 773 -17.25 -26.32 26.30
C SER A 773 -17.86 -24.93 26.46
N THR A 774 -17.69 -24.32 27.64
CA THR A 774 -18.01 -22.90 27.89
C THR A 774 -16.83 -21.96 27.60
N GLN A 775 -15.73 -22.51 27.08
CA GLN A 775 -14.52 -21.76 26.77
C GLN A 775 -14.71 -21.01 25.44
N THR A 776 -14.45 -19.70 25.43
CA THR A 776 -14.46 -18.90 24.19
C THR A 776 -13.07 -18.88 23.57
N VAL A 777 -12.99 -18.81 22.24
CA VAL A 777 -11.72 -18.58 21.55
C VAL A 777 -11.19 -17.19 21.91
N PRO A 778 -9.93 -17.06 22.36
CA PRO A 778 -9.35 -15.77 22.68
C PRO A 778 -8.91 -15.01 21.42
N GLU A 779 -8.79 -13.69 21.55
CA GLU A 779 -8.30 -12.77 20.51
C GLU A 779 -6.94 -13.19 19.94
N PHE A 780 -6.70 -12.83 18.67
CA PHE A 780 -5.44 -13.07 17.96
C PHE A 780 -4.20 -12.75 18.80
N GLY A 781 -3.17 -13.59 18.68
CA GLY A 781 -1.89 -13.41 19.36
C GLY A 781 -1.86 -13.94 20.80
N THR A 782 -3.01 -14.39 21.33
CA THR A 782 -3.08 -15.01 22.65
C THR A 782 -2.58 -16.45 22.62
N LEU A 783 -1.69 -16.82 23.53
CA LEU A 783 -1.22 -18.19 23.66
C LEU A 783 -2.32 -19.09 24.24
N VAL A 784 -2.78 -20.05 23.45
CA VAL A 784 -3.82 -21.02 23.81
C VAL A 784 -3.19 -22.31 24.30
N THR A 785 -3.80 -22.93 25.31
CA THR A 785 -3.48 -24.29 25.75
C THR A 785 -4.78 -25.06 25.93
N ALA A 786 -4.94 -26.15 25.18
CA ALA A 786 -6.13 -27.01 25.20
C ALA A 786 -5.76 -28.44 25.59
N LEU A 787 -6.63 -29.09 26.37
CA LEU A 787 -6.56 -30.51 26.65
C LEU A 787 -7.60 -31.22 25.79
N VAL A 788 -7.15 -32.21 25.03
CA VAL A 788 -7.99 -32.99 24.12
C VAL A 788 -7.89 -34.46 24.53
N SER A 789 -9.04 -35.06 24.85
CA SER A 789 -9.12 -36.48 25.19
C SER A 789 -8.88 -37.33 23.95
N LEU A 790 -8.02 -38.34 24.09
CA LEU A 790 -7.82 -39.37 23.07
C LEU A 790 -9.08 -40.24 23.01
N ASN A 791 -9.74 -40.28 21.85
CA ASN A 791 -10.81 -41.24 21.53
C ASN A 791 -10.22 -42.53 20.91
N ASP A 792 -11.06 -43.53 20.65
CA ASP A 792 -10.67 -44.84 20.07
C ASP A 792 -9.99 -44.75 18.69
N SER A 793 -9.85 -43.54 18.12
CA SER A 793 -9.18 -43.31 16.85
C SER A 793 -7.65 -43.42 16.94
N PHE A 794 -7.03 -43.17 18.10
CA PHE A 794 -5.56 -43.12 18.23
C PHE A 794 -4.98 -44.52 18.47
N THR A 795 -4.21 -45.02 17.51
CA THR A 795 -3.55 -46.32 17.62
C THR A 795 -2.22 -46.23 18.37
N LEU A 796 -2.00 -47.15 19.31
CA LEU A 796 -0.72 -47.27 20.03
C LEU A 796 0.38 -47.76 19.07
N ASP A 797 1.61 -47.34 19.34
CA ASP A 797 2.84 -47.65 18.59
C ASP A 797 2.80 -47.26 17.11
N VAL A 798 1.91 -46.34 16.73
CA VAL A 798 1.79 -45.79 15.39
C VAL A 798 1.99 -44.28 15.39
N LEU A 799 2.74 -43.77 14.41
CA LEU A 799 2.97 -42.35 14.22
C LEU A 799 1.71 -41.67 13.67
N HIS A 800 1.26 -40.63 14.35
CA HIS A 800 0.15 -39.78 13.94
C HIS A 800 0.66 -38.38 13.64
N TYR A 801 0.12 -37.79 12.57
CA TYR A 801 0.33 -36.40 12.20
C TYR A 801 -0.91 -35.61 12.59
N VAL A 802 -0.72 -34.52 13.34
CA VAL A 802 -1.77 -33.64 13.84
C VAL A 802 -1.53 -32.24 13.33
N ALA A 803 -2.54 -31.61 12.75
CA ALA A 803 -2.52 -30.20 12.36
C ALA A 803 -3.86 -29.56 12.71
N MET A 804 -3.97 -28.25 12.59
CA MET A 804 -5.22 -27.54 12.85
C MET A 804 -5.50 -26.45 11.82
N CYS A 805 -6.76 -26.07 11.74
CA CYS A 805 -7.25 -24.95 10.95
C CYS A 805 -8.12 -24.07 11.86
N ALA A 806 -8.02 -22.75 11.70
CA ALA A 806 -8.93 -21.81 12.36
C ALA A 806 -10.12 -21.55 11.44
N VAL A 807 -11.32 -21.40 12.02
CA VAL A 807 -12.56 -21.13 11.29
C VAL A 807 -13.20 -19.88 11.87
N ASP A 808 -13.58 -18.93 11.02
CA ASP A 808 -14.27 -17.69 11.40
C ASP A 808 -15.77 -17.90 11.66
N ASP A 809 -16.49 -16.82 12.00
CA ASP A 809 -17.93 -16.86 12.24
C ASP A 809 -18.79 -17.03 10.97
N ALA A 810 -18.21 -16.79 9.80
CA ALA A 810 -18.78 -16.99 8.48
C ALA A 810 -18.57 -18.40 7.89
N GLY A 811 -17.71 -19.20 8.52
CA GLY A 811 -17.35 -20.56 8.10
C GLY A 811 -16.16 -20.65 7.13
N ASN A 812 -15.40 -19.58 6.90
CA ASN A 812 -14.16 -19.67 6.14
C ASN A 812 -13.04 -20.29 6.99
N THR A 813 -12.28 -21.18 6.37
CA THR A 813 -11.23 -21.96 7.05
C THR A 813 -9.84 -21.49 6.66
N SER A 814 -8.95 -21.33 7.63
CA SER A 814 -7.55 -20.96 7.42
C SER A 814 -6.80 -22.01 6.59
N PRO A 815 -5.65 -21.67 5.99
CA PRO A 815 -4.68 -22.68 5.57
C PRO A 815 -4.23 -23.54 6.77
N LEU A 816 -3.81 -24.77 6.47
CA LEU A 816 -3.40 -25.76 7.47
C LEU A 816 -2.21 -25.25 8.31
N SER A 817 -2.21 -25.56 9.61
CA SER A 817 -1.09 -25.23 10.50
C SER A 817 0.20 -25.98 10.16
N ASN A 818 1.29 -25.62 10.84
CA ASN A 818 2.44 -26.52 10.95
C ASN A 818 1.99 -27.88 11.53
N THR A 819 2.60 -28.97 11.07
CA THR A 819 2.25 -30.32 11.50
C THR A 819 3.02 -30.72 12.76
N ALA A 820 2.31 -31.24 13.76
CA ALA A 820 2.88 -31.91 14.92
C ALA A 820 2.87 -33.44 14.72
N ARG A 821 3.89 -34.13 15.22
CA ARG A 821 4.02 -35.59 15.13
C ARG A 821 3.95 -36.21 16.52
N ILE A 822 3.14 -37.24 16.68
CA ILE A 822 2.92 -37.90 17.97
C ILE A 822 2.85 -39.42 17.81
N MET A 823 3.48 -40.15 18.71
CA MET A 823 3.41 -41.61 18.78
C MET A 823 3.11 -42.00 20.22
N LEU A 824 1.95 -42.60 20.45
CA LEU A 824 1.54 -43.08 21.77
C LEU A 824 2.13 -44.47 21.97
N GLN A 825 3.05 -44.63 22.93
CA GLN A 825 3.68 -45.93 23.16
C GLN A 825 2.76 -46.85 23.97
N SER A 826 2.71 -48.14 23.60
CA SER A 826 2.09 -49.14 24.44
C SER A 826 2.85 -49.28 25.77
N PRO A 827 2.17 -49.54 26.90
CA PRO A 827 2.86 -49.85 28.15
C PRO A 827 3.70 -51.13 27.97
N GLU A 828 5.00 -51.09 28.28
CA GLU A 828 5.86 -52.28 28.23
C GLU A 828 5.29 -53.40 29.12
N GLU A 829 4.90 -54.53 28.51
CA GLU A 829 4.70 -55.77 29.26
C GLU A 829 6.05 -56.21 29.84
N ILE A 830 6.11 -56.29 31.18
CA ILE A 830 7.24 -56.84 31.93
C ILE A 830 7.44 -58.30 31.52
N ARG A 831 8.35 -58.55 30.58
CA ARG A 831 8.87 -59.89 30.28
C ARG A 831 9.76 -60.34 31.44
N HIS A 832 9.22 -61.14 32.35
CA HIS A 832 10.05 -61.95 33.25
C HIS A 832 10.62 -63.17 32.52
N PRO A 833 11.93 -63.50 32.66
CA PRO A 833 12.47 -64.78 32.25
C PRO A 833 12.18 -65.88 33.30
N PRO A 834 12.16 -67.17 32.90
CA PRO A 834 11.79 -68.27 33.78
C PRO A 834 12.98 -68.70 34.65
N GLY A 835 12.80 -68.75 35.97
CA GLY A 835 13.86 -69.16 36.89
C GLY A 835 13.35 -69.42 38.32
N LEU A 836 13.41 -70.70 38.68
CA LEU A 836 13.07 -71.35 39.95
C LEU A 836 13.52 -70.63 41.24
N MET A 837 12.72 -70.88 42.30
CA MET A 837 13.14 -71.15 43.69
C MET A 837 13.63 -69.99 44.59
N SER A 838 12.76 -69.67 45.54
CA SER A 838 12.94 -70.00 46.97
C SER A 838 13.04 -68.85 47.98
N ILE A 839 12.36 -69.11 49.11
CA ILE A 839 12.53 -68.54 50.46
C ILE A 839 11.63 -67.33 50.81
N LEU A 840 10.41 -67.68 51.24
CA LEU A 840 9.88 -67.45 52.59
C LEU A 840 10.32 -66.17 53.33
N LYS A 841 9.36 -65.35 53.78
CA LYS A 841 8.97 -65.23 55.20
C LYS A 841 8.05 -64.03 55.48
N ASN A 842 6.89 -64.36 56.07
CA ASN A 842 6.35 -63.80 57.31
C ASN A 842 5.38 -62.60 57.33
N LEU A 843 4.31 -62.84 58.13
CA LEU A 843 3.46 -61.92 58.93
C LEU A 843 2.40 -61.13 58.14
N SER A 844 1.10 -61.42 58.16
CA SER A 844 0.11 -61.73 59.20
C SER A 844 -0.41 -60.51 60.02
N VAL A 845 -1.75 -60.34 59.98
CA VAL A 845 -2.63 -59.88 61.09
C VAL A 845 -2.86 -58.37 61.28
N MET A 846 -4.13 -57.96 61.15
CA MET A 846 -4.96 -57.07 62.00
C MET A 846 -5.92 -56.22 61.13
N GLN A 847 -7.19 -55.95 61.44
CA GLN A 847 -8.16 -56.41 62.44
C GLN A 847 -9.52 -55.75 62.10
N TYR A 848 -10.62 -56.47 62.38
CA TYR A 848 -12.04 -56.11 62.59
C TYR A 848 -12.47 -54.61 62.58
N MET A 849 -13.51 -54.16 61.86
CA MET A 849 -14.98 -54.42 61.98
C MET A 849 -15.71 -53.46 62.96
N VAL A 850 -16.85 -52.92 62.51
CA VAL A 850 -18.11 -52.60 63.25
C VAL A 850 -18.50 -51.13 63.52
N MET A 851 -19.65 -50.76 62.89
CA MET A 851 -20.79 -49.86 63.27
C MET A 851 -20.53 -48.40 63.69
N GLY A 852 -21.39 -47.41 63.41
CA GLY A 852 -22.74 -47.39 62.86
C GLY A 852 -23.49 -46.13 63.36
N ALA A 853 -24.24 -45.50 62.46
CA ALA A 853 -25.51 -44.77 62.67
C ALA A 853 -25.61 -43.56 63.63
N SER A 854 -25.72 -42.37 63.00
CA SER A 854 -26.94 -41.53 62.94
C SER A 854 -27.29 -40.46 64.00
N VAL A 855 -27.81 -39.35 63.44
CA VAL A 855 -28.75 -38.31 63.96
C VAL A 855 -28.19 -37.15 64.79
N GLY A 856 -28.52 -35.91 64.38
CA GLY A 856 -28.68 -34.81 65.34
C GLY A 856 -28.43 -33.38 64.86
N ALA A 857 -29.33 -32.84 64.03
CA ALA A 857 -29.99 -31.53 64.19
C ALA A 857 -29.21 -30.23 64.52
N LEU A 858 -29.52 -29.23 63.68
CA LEU A 858 -29.95 -27.85 64.00
C LEU A 858 -28.92 -26.71 64.25
N THR A 859 -29.02 -25.75 63.31
CA THR A 859 -29.17 -24.29 63.46
C THR A 859 -28.01 -23.38 63.86
N CYS A 860 -27.89 -22.37 62.97
CA CYS A 860 -27.86 -20.93 63.23
C CYS A 860 -26.53 -20.17 63.24
N CYS A 861 -26.46 -19.24 62.26
CA CYS A 861 -26.05 -17.83 62.39
C CYS A 861 -24.55 -17.56 62.63
N VAL A 862 -23.90 -16.50 62.14
CA VAL A 862 -24.27 -15.30 61.36
C VAL A 862 -22.94 -14.62 60.94
N CYS A 863 -22.95 -14.01 59.75
CA CYS A 863 -22.22 -12.84 59.21
C CYS A 863 -20.76 -12.46 59.57
N GLY A 864 -20.09 -11.95 58.53
CA GLY A 864 -19.09 -10.87 58.55
C GLY A 864 -17.65 -11.38 58.45
N HIS A 865 -16.86 -11.12 57.41
CA HIS A 865 -16.79 -9.97 56.50
C HIS A 865 -16.34 -10.40 55.10
#